data_AF-A0A9X3X1U6-F1
#
_entry.id   AF-A0A9X3X1U6-F1
#
_cell.length_a   1.000
_cell.length_b   1.000
_cell.length_c   1.000
_cell.angle_alpha   90.00
_cell.angle_beta   90.00
_cell.angle_gamma   90.00
#
_symmetry.space_group_name_H-M   'P 1'
#
loop_
_entity.id
_entity.type
_entity.pdbx_description
1 polymer ?
#
loop_
_entity_poly.entity_id
_entity_poly.type
_entity_poly.pdbx_seq_one_letter_code
_entity_poly.pdbx_strand_id
1 'polypeptide(L)'
;MSRRALCTVILSVLGHALFLRYGAPRAPEVPRTIAASTATSPIASVADSLARNERTREARRKLVESARSDRKKGRLALGRFLLEANRIDAEEAGEELDVAEALIRYEDRLSRLRQALREGDPVTLAVPWAFEDIKYYGQPGGRMADALLDGGGSCEQVAQLVVAAVFDAGKPAEVALRFYGKPMSDGVAHLAPIAIHGKEEHDLMAGTPATPGGSRVAPDELVEVYARVHGLAPPIAAAASGGGGTGKEAAPPASAEPTDSAPSRPSLSAGFPPNADVYPGTLPLYAVRAVKQPGEPGDVLEDPSFAAEGARHCAYFLRMASLSPPTIEVEQGVTLEPYPTPRPQRLEREAFLLRVAQDLAKSPQADEADRLMSLACLTALGEVAGTDFTLAGERRLANAAVATGKQAREAGEKALAAIRWSSEDGARIAKRIETEYAGRSWILLFLKGGGDVVLDLTLRAPRDNWGRVNALGALVLFPETRARAIEASARLPLRDQVDVMHEVFHAHDHLRPWATNFDLETPPNASEAVLRFVRAYRVFRGVAFRLWEGQREAGETLAALSEEARAAGLDRAWEAAMIDYHARNVLGLYAQRSSGFEVVAALVDATRGNPDPSLDPLRKQLAYIEAEGRLDARTLADAFRMR
;
A
#
# COMPACT_ATOMS: atom_id res chain seq x y z
N MET A 1 -14.23 17.43 -52.91
CA MET A 1 -15.13 17.47 -51.73
C MET A 1 -16.40 18.23 -52.09
N SER A 2 -17.58 17.65 -51.84
CA SER A 2 -18.84 18.32 -52.19
C SER A 2 -19.04 19.56 -51.30
N ARG A 3 -19.67 20.62 -51.83
CA ARG A 3 -19.95 21.86 -51.08
C ARG A 3 -20.70 21.58 -49.76
N ARG A 4 -21.44 20.48 -49.68
CA ARG A 4 -22.12 20.04 -48.45
C ARG A 4 -21.14 19.56 -47.40
N ALA A 5 -20.12 18.77 -47.76
CA ALA A 5 -19.12 18.28 -46.82
C ALA A 5 -18.27 19.41 -46.21
N LEU A 6 -17.92 20.41 -47.02
CA LEU A 6 -17.18 21.58 -46.55
C LEU A 6 -18.02 22.42 -45.58
N CYS A 7 -19.31 22.62 -45.87
CA CYS A 7 -20.22 23.31 -44.95
C CYS A 7 -20.38 22.57 -43.61
N THR A 8 -20.46 21.23 -43.62
CA THR A 8 -20.59 20.45 -42.37
C THR A 8 -19.35 20.55 -41.50
N VAL A 9 -18.15 20.54 -42.11
CA VAL A 9 -16.90 20.70 -41.36
C VAL A 9 -16.77 22.11 -40.78
N ILE A 10 -17.10 23.14 -41.57
CA ILE A 10 -17.07 24.54 -41.08
C ILE A 10 -18.09 24.75 -39.96
N LEU A 11 -19.30 24.20 -40.07
CA LEU A 11 -20.32 24.24 -39.01
C LEU A 11 -19.90 23.49 -37.76
N SER A 12 -19.21 22.35 -37.89
CA SER A 12 -18.70 21.59 -36.76
C SER A 12 -17.59 22.34 -36.03
N VAL A 13 -16.63 22.92 -36.77
CA VAL A 13 -15.52 23.70 -36.19
C VAL A 13 -16.03 24.98 -35.54
N LEU A 14 -16.97 25.69 -36.16
CA LEU A 14 -17.61 26.87 -35.55
C LEU A 14 -18.45 26.48 -34.33
N GLY A 15 -19.15 25.35 -34.37
CA GLY A 15 -19.91 24.82 -33.24
C GLY A 15 -19.02 24.51 -32.03
N HIS A 16 -17.89 23.85 -32.23
CA HIS A 16 -16.94 23.54 -31.16
C HIS A 16 -16.23 24.79 -30.64
N ALA A 17 -15.87 25.74 -31.52
CA ALA A 17 -15.26 27.01 -31.12
C ALA A 17 -16.22 27.90 -30.30
N LEU A 18 -17.53 27.89 -30.63
CA LEU A 18 -18.55 28.57 -29.82
C LEU A 18 -18.75 27.89 -28.46
N PHE A 19 -18.75 26.55 -28.43
CA PHE A 19 -18.94 25.78 -27.20
C PHE A 19 -17.77 25.96 -26.21
N LEU A 20 -16.54 26.06 -26.73
CA LEU A 20 -15.33 26.31 -25.92
C LEU A 20 -15.22 27.76 -25.45
N ARG A 21 -15.70 28.74 -26.23
CA ARG A 21 -15.59 30.17 -25.90
C ARG A 21 -16.71 30.69 -25.00
N TYR A 22 -17.91 30.11 -25.06
CA TYR A 22 -19.08 30.58 -24.31
C TYR A 22 -19.61 29.57 -23.28
N GLY A 23 -19.04 28.37 -23.23
CA GLY A 23 -19.59 27.26 -22.46
C GLY A 23 -20.96 26.83 -22.99
N ALA A 24 -21.43 25.65 -22.58
CA ALA A 24 -22.83 25.30 -22.80
C ALA A 24 -23.72 26.40 -22.20
N PRO A 25 -24.79 26.87 -22.90
CA PRO A 25 -25.76 27.74 -22.28
C PRO A 25 -26.29 27.01 -21.05
N ARG A 26 -25.95 27.53 -19.86
CA ARG A 26 -26.58 27.08 -18.63
C ARG A 26 -28.06 27.21 -18.87
N ALA A 27 -28.79 26.09 -18.74
CA ALA A 27 -30.23 26.13 -18.64
C ALA A 27 -30.58 27.26 -17.67
N PRO A 28 -31.57 28.12 -17.99
CA PRO A 28 -32.02 29.09 -17.02
C PRO A 28 -32.32 28.30 -15.75
N GLU A 29 -31.61 28.62 -14.67
CA GLU A 29 -32.03 28.21 -13.35
C GLU A 29 -33.45 28.74 -13.23
N VAL A 30 -34.43 27.86 -13.46
CA VAL A 30 -35.72 27.96 -12.79
C VAL A 30 -35.34 28.35 -11.38
N PRO A 31 -35.85 29.48 -10.85
CA PRO A 31 -35.52 29.87 -9.50
C PRO A 31 -35.72 28.61 -8.71
N ARG A 32 -34.63 28.06 -8.15
CA ARG A 32 -34.77 27.14 -7.04
C ARG A 32 -35.60 27.99 -6.12
N THR A 33 -36.88 27.65 -6.00
CA THR A 33 -37.59 27.84 -4.75
C THR A 33 -36.52 27.50 -3.75
N ILE A 34 -36.07 28.52 -3.02
CA ILE A 34 -35.34 28.34 -1.80
C ILE A 34 -36.30 27.43 -1.06
N ALA A 35 -36.10 26.12 -1.20
CA ALA A 35 -36.55 25.15 -0.26
C ALA A 35 -35.98 25.77 0.99
N ALA A 36 -36.90 26.33 1.78
CA ALA A 36 -36.59 26.88 3.05
C ALA A 36 -35.55 25.93 3.61
N SER A 37 -34.39 26.47 3.94
CA SER A 37 -33.55 25.84 4.94
C SER A 37 -34.49 25.68 6.13
N THR A 38 -35.24 24.59 6.15
CA THR A 38 -35.63 23.90 7.35
C THR A 38 -34.27 23.52 7.88
N ALA A 39 -33.67 24.46 8.62
CA ALA A 39 -32.93 24.12 9.80
C ALA A 39 -33.84 23.12 10.51
N THR A 40 -33.61 21.84 10.25
CA THR A 40 -34.25 20.76 10.96
C THR A 40 -33.81 21.04 12.38
N SER A 41 -34.76 21.54 13.17
CA SER A 41 -34.56 21.71 14.59
C SER A 41 -33.93 20.40 15.09
N PRO A 42 -32.95 20.42 16.00
CA PRO A 42 -32.38 19.21 16.59
C PRO A 42 -33.47 18.21 17.04
N ILE A 43 -34.65 18.72 17.39
CA ILE A 43 -35.85 17.95 17.73
C ILE A 43 -36.44 17.21 16.52
N ALA A 44 -36.49 17.82 15.34
CA ALA A 44 -36.98 17.19 14.11
C ALA A 44 -36.03 16.08 13.60
N SER A 45 -34.72 16.31 13.65
CA SER A 45 -33.74 15.27 13.28
C SER A 45 -33.75 14.08 14.26
N VAL A 46 -34.00 14.34 15.55
CA VAL A 46 -34.17 13.29 16.57
C VAL A 46 -35.48 12.53 16.36
N ALA A 47 -36.59 13.22 16.08
CA ALA A 47 -37.87 12.59 15.78
C ALA A 47 -37.82 11.69 14.54
N ASP A 48 -37.17 12.16 13.46
CA ASP A 48 -36.98 11.36 12.25
C ASP A 48 -36.09 10.14 12.50
N SER A 49 -35.05 10.28 13.32
CA SER A 49 -34.20 9.15 13.72
C SER A 49 -34.94 8.11 14.55
N LEU A 50 -35.77 8.54 15.51
CA LEU A 50 -36.59 7.64 16.32
C LEU A 50 -37.64 6.92 15.45
N ALA A 51 -38.31 7.65 14.55
CA ALA A 51 -39.28 7.08 13.63
C ALA A 51 -38.65 6.12 12.61
N ARG A 52 -37.39 6.34 12.19
CA ARG A 52 -36.61 5.36 11.42
C ARG A 52 -36.35 4.11 12.25
N ASN A 53 -35.81 4.26 13.47
CA ASN A 53 -35.47 3.13 14.35
C ASN A 53 -36.68 2.24 14.69
N GLU A 54 -37.85 2.84 14.92
CA GLU A 54 -39.07 2.05 15.16
C GLU A 54 -39.53 1.28 13.92
N ARG A 55 -39.51 1.93 12.75
CA ARG A 55 -39.87 1.29 11.47
C ARG A 55 -38.92 0.16 11.12
N THR A 56 -37.62 0.36 11.25
CA THR A 56 -36.60 -0.66 10.98
C THR A 56 -36.72 -1.82 11.97
N ARG A 57 -36.97 -1.56 13.26
CA ARG A 57 -37.20 -2.61 14.27
C ARG A 57 -38.40 -3.50 13.95
N GLU A 58 -39.51 -2.91 13.51
CA GLU A 58 -40.71 -3.66 13.12
C GLU A 58 -40.50 -4.43 11.81
N ALA A 59 -39.88 -3.80 10.81
CA ALA A 59 -39.53 -4.47 9.55
C ALA A 59 -38.62 -5.68 9.79
N ARG A 60 -37.63 -5.53 10.68
CA ARG A 60 -36.69 -6.58 11.07
C ARG A 60 -37.40 -7.75 11.74
N ARG A 61 -38.32 -7.48 12.67
CA ARG A 61 -39.13 -8.51 13.31
C ARG A 61 -39.93 -9.32 12.29
N LYS A 62 -40.64 -8.63 11.39
CA LYS A 62 -41.43 -9.27 10.32
C LYS A 62 -40.55 -10.11 9.38
N LEU A 63 -39.38 -9.61 9.01
CA LEU A 63 -38.43 -10.32 8.16
C LEU A 63 -37.97 -11.63 8.82
N VAL A 64 -37.55 -11.57 10.10
CA VAL A 64 -37.11 -12.76 10.86
C VAL A 64 -38.26 -13.75 11.06
N GLU A 65 -39.46 -13.29 11.40
CA GLU A 65 -40.63 -14.16 11.56
C GLU A 65 -41.02 -14.87 10.26
N SER A 66 -41.01 -14.15 9.13
CA SER A 66 -41.24 -14.73 7.81
C SER A 66 -40.17 -15.77 7.47
N ALA A 67 -38.89 -15.43 7.65
CA ALA A 67 -37.77 -16.33 7.37
C ALA A 67 -37.83 -17.61 8.23
N ARG A 68 -38.18 -17.51 9.51
CA ARG A 68 -38.42 -18.68 10.38
C ARG A 68 -39.58 -19.55 9.87
N SER A 69 -40.65 -18.93 9.36
CA SER A 69 -41.78 -19.66 8.75
C SER A 69 -41.36 -20.38 7.49
N ASP A 70 -40.61 -19.72 6.61
CA ASP A 70 -40.14 -20.27 5.34
C ASP A 70 -39.10 -21.37 5.55
N ARG A 71 -38.21 -21.22 6.54
CA ARG A 71 -37.28 -22.27 6.99
C ARG A 71 -38.02 -23.53 7.39
N LYS A 72 -39.05 -23.43 8.23
CA LYS A 72 -39.88 -24.58 8.65
C LYS A 72 -40.58 -25.27 7.47
N LYS A 73 -40.86 -24.54 6.39
CA LYS A 73 -41.53 -25.05 5.19
C LYS A 73 -40.54 -25.51 4.09
N GLY A 74 -39.22 -25.42 4.33
CA GLY A 74 -38.19 -25.74 3.34
C GLY A 74 -38.18 -24.78 2.14
N ARG A 75 -38.65 -23.53 2.33
CA ARG A 75 -38.81 -22.51 1.27
C ARG A 75 -37.98 -21.25 1.51
N LEU A 76 -37.07 -21.27 2.47
CA LEU A 76 -36.19 -20.14 2.75
C LEU A 76 -35.32 -19.85 1.52
N ALA A 77 -35.34 -18.58 1.07
CA ALA A 77 -34.37 -18.05 0.11
C ALA A 77 -33.36 -17.21 0.90
N LEU A 78 -32.23 -17.79 1.26
CA LEU A 78 -31.30 -17.24 2.23
C LEU A 78 -30.63 -15.96 1.71
N GLY A 79 -30.24 -15.92 0.42
CA GLY A 79 -29.67 -14.71 -0.17
C GLY A 79 -30.64 -13.54 -0.17
N ARG A 80 -31.91 -13.80 -0.49
CA ARG A 80 -32.96 -12.77 -0.46
C ARG A 80 -33.22 -12.26 0.97
N PHE A 81 -33.21 -13.15 1.96
CA PHE A 81 -33.30 -12.76 3.36
C PHE A 81 -32.15 -11.83 3.76
N LEU A 82 -30.90 -12.17 3.43
CA LEU A 82 -29.73 -11.36 3.79
C LEU A 82 -29.70 -10.01 3.07
N LEU A 83 -30.10 -9.95 1.79
CA LEU A 83 -30.20 -8.67 1.06
C LEU A 83 -31.28 -7.75 1.64
N GLU A 84 -32.43 -8.30 2.04
CA GLU A 84 -33.48 -7.52 2.69
C GLU A 84 -33.07 -7.09 4.10
N ALA A 85 -32.34 -7.94 4.84
CA ALA A 85 -31.73 -7.57 6.12
C ALA A 85 -30.75 -6.39 5.94
N ASN A 86 -29.87 -6.46 4.94
CA ASN A 86 -28.93 -5.38 4.61
C ASN A 86 -29.63 -4.08 4.21
N ARG A 87 -30.79 -4.14 3.53
CA ARG A 87 -31.63 -2.98 3.25
C ARG A 87 -32.13 -2.31 4.53
N ILE A 88 -32.63 -3.10 5.47
CA ILE A 88 -33.13 -2.59 6.76
C ILE A 88 -31.99 -1.96 7.56
N ASP A 89 -30.81 -2.59 7.57
CA ASP A 89 -29.63 -2.07 8.26
C ASP A 89 -29.12 -0.77 7.62
N ALA A 90 -29.17 -0.66 6.28
CA ALA A 90 -28.88 0.59 5.56
C ALA A 90 -29.88 1.70 5.92
N GLU A 91 -31.18 1.39 5.95
CA GLU A 91 -32.23 2.33 6.32
C GLU A 91 -32.08 2.83 7.76
N GLU A 92 -31.69 1.96 8.69
CA GLU A 92 -31.40 2.30 10.09
C GLU A 92 -30.19 3.23 10.20
N ALA A 93 -29.13 2.96 9.43
CA ALA A 93 -27.93 3.81 9.35
C ALA A 93 -28.17 5.13 8.58
N GLY A 94 -29.30 5.28 7.88
CA GLY A 94 -29.57 6.42 7.01
C GLY A 94 -28.73 6.41 5.72
N GLU A 95 -28.32 5.22 5.27
CA GLU A 95 -27.51 5.00 4.07
C GLU A 95 -28.39 4.57 2.88
N GLU A 96 -28.05 5.03 1.68
CA GLU A 96 -28.63 4.51 0.45
C GLU A 96 -27.94 3.19 0.05
N LEU A 97 -28.73 2.16 -0.22
CA LEU A 97 -28.26 0.86 -0.70
C LEU A 97 -29.07 0.44 -1.95
N ASP A 98 -28.37 0.22 -3.07
CA ASP A 98 -28.98 -0.29 -4.30
C ASP A 98 -29.21 -1.81 -4.21
N VAL A 99 -30.28 -2.18 -3.52
CA VAL A 99 -30.66 -3.59 -3.33
C VAL A 99 -31.04 -4.26 -4.64
N ALA A 100 -31.58 -3.50 -5.60
CA ALA A 100 -32.00 -4.05 -6.89
C ALA A 100 -30.80 -4.52 -7.71
N GLU A 101 -29.77 -3.68 -7.82
CA GLU A 101 -28.51 -4.07 -8.47
C GLU A 101 -27.80 -5.20 -7.69
N ALA A 102 -27.80 -5.15 -6.36
CA ALA A 102 -27.23 -6.23 -5.55
C ALA A 102 -27.94 -7.57 -5.79
N LEU A 103 -29.28 -7.58 -5.92
CA LEU A 103 -30.07 -8.76 -6.27
C LEU A 103 -29.72 -9.29 -7.66
N ILE A 104 -29.60 -8.44 -8.68
CA ILE A 104 -29.22 -8.84 -10.04
C ILE A 104 -27.85 -9.55 -10.02
N ARG A 105 -26.88 -8.96 -9.31
CA ARG A 105 -25.53 -9.51 -9.16
C ARG A 105 -25.50 -10.83 -8.39
N TYR A 106 -26.37 -10.97 -7.39
CA TYR A 106 -26.53 -12.21 -6.65
C TYR A 106 -27.14 -13.31 -7.54
N GLU A 107 -28.19 -12.99 -8.29
CA GLU A 107 -28.88 -13.93 -9.17
C GLU A 107 -27.99 -14.42 -10.31
N ASP A 108 -27.15 -13.55 -10.88
CA ASP A 108 -26.16 -13.92 -11.90
C ASP A 108 -25.17 -14.97 -11.37
N ARG A 109 -24.59 -14.75 -10.19
CA ARG A 109 -23.66 -15.69 -9.55
C ARG A 109 -24.34 -16.99 -9.14
N LEU A 110 -25.57 -16.90 -8.63
CA LEU A 110 -26.38 -18.08 -8.30
C LEU A 110 -26.70 -18.91 -9.57
N SER A 111 -26.94 -18.25 -10.70
CA SER A 111 -27.14 -18.92 -11.99
C SER A 111 -25.88 -19.64 -12.45
N ARG A 112 -24.72 -18.96 -12.42
CA ARG A 112 -23.40 -19.54 -12.68
C ARG A 112 -23.15 -20.77 -11.78
N LEU A 113 -23.32 -20.62 -10.47
CA LEU A 113 -23.13 -21.72 -9.51
C LEU A 113 -24.04 -22.91 -9.82
N ARG A 114 -25.33 -22.67 -10.08
CA ARG A 114 -26.27 -23.73 -10.45
C ARG A 114 -25.89 -24.44 -11.74
N GLN A 115 -25.28 -23.73 -12.70
CA GLN A 115 -24.78 -24.34 -13.92
C GLN A 115 -23.62 -25.28 -13.63
N ALA A 116 -22.56 -24.81 -12.95
CA ALA A 116 -21.40 -25.64 -12.61
C ALA A 116 -21.80 -26.89 -11.81
N LEU A 117 -22.68 -26.74 -10.81
CA LEU A 117 -23.20 -27.87 -10.03
C LEU A 117 -24.01 -28.88 -10.87
N ARG A 118 -24.71 -28.43 -11.92
CA ARG A 118 -25.43 -29.32 -12.85
C ARG A 118 -24.48 -30.07 -13.78
N GLU A 119 -23.35 -29.46 -14.13
CA GLU A 119 -22.30 -30.06 -14.94
C GLU A 119 -21.50 -31.12 -14.18
N GLY A 120 -21.74 -31.24 -12.86
CA GLY A 120 -21.20 -32.29 -12.00
C GLY A 120 -20.06 -31.83 -11.09
N ASP A 121 -19.70 -30.54 -11.14
CA ASP A 121 -18.64 -30.01 -10.30
C ASP A 121 -19.05 -30.05 -8.82
N PRO A 122 -18.17 -30.51 -7.92
CA PRO A 122 -18.39 -30.38 -6.48
C PRO A 122 -18.37 -28.92 -6.06
N VAL A 123 -18.96 -28.60 -4.91
CA VAL A 123 -18.97 -27.24 -4.32
C VAL A 123 -17.57 -26.62 -4.26
N THR A 124 -16.54 -27.44 -3.98
CA THR A 124 -15.13 -27.03 -3.93
C THR A 124 -14.57 -26.48 -5.25
N LEU A 125 -15.16 -26.84 -6.40
CA LEU A 125 -14.75 -26.33 -7.73
C LEU A 125 -15.77 -25.34 -8.30
N ALA A 126 -17.07 -25.60 -8.06
CA ALA A 126 -18.16 -24.77 -8.56
C ALA A 126 -18.18 -23.36 -7.93
N VAL A 127 -17.88 -23.24 -6.63
CA VAL A 127 -17.88 -21.93 -5.95
C VAL A 127 -16.72 -21.05 -6.44
N PRO A 128 -15.45 -21.48 -6.44
CA PRO A 128 -14.37 -20.63 -6.94
C PRO A 128 -14.59 -20.13 -8.37
N TRP A 129 -15.22 -20.94 -9.23
CA TRP A 129 -15.60 -20.51 -10.59
C TRP A 129 -16.73 -19.49 -10.59
N ALA A 130 -17.83 -19.74 -9.87
CA ALA A 130 -18.99 -18.83 -9.85
C ALA A 130 -18.69 -17.47 -9.19
N PHE A 131 -17.66 -17.41 -8.35
CA PHE A 131 -17.24 -16.23 -7.60
C PHE A 131 -15.84 -15.74 -7.99
N GLU A 132 -15.32 -16.13 -9.17
CA GLU A 132 -13.95 -15.78 -9.60
C GLU A 132 -13.69 -14.27 -9.70
N ASP A 133 -14.77 -13.48 -9.81
CA ASP A 133 -14.75 -12.03 -9.94
C ASP A 133 -14.84 -11.29 -8.60
N ILE A 134 -15.07 -12.00 -7.49
CA ILE A 134 -15.13 -11.42 -6.14
C ILE A 134 -13.72 -11.33 -5.55
N LYS A 135 -13.31 -10.13 -5.16
CA LYS A 135 -12.02 -9.83 -4.53
C LYS A 135 -12.10 -9.84 -3.00
N TYR A 136 -10.97 -10.06 -2.35
CA TYR A 136 -10.87 -9.93 -0.89
C TYR A 136 -10.30 -8.57 -0.53
N TYR A 137 -10.90 -7.86 0.44
CA TYR A 137 -10.46 -6.51 0.85
C TYR A 137 -10.00 -6.42 2.32
N GLY A 138 -10.03 -7.53 3.08
CA GLY A 138 -9.52 -7.62 4.45
C GLY A 138 -10.11 -6.68 5.51
N GLN A 139 -11.00 -5.77 5.14
CA GLN A 139 -11.58 -4.80 6.06
C GLN A 139 -12.78 -5.39 6.79
N PRO A 140 -12.69 -5.63 8.10
CA PRO A 140 -13.68 -6.37 8.86
C PRO A 140 -15.09 -5.76 8.81
N GLY A 141 -16.10 -6.63 8.94
CA GLY A 141 -17.52 -6.25 8.86
C GLY A 141 -17.97 -5.87 7.45
N GLY A 142 -19.16 -5.26 7.38
CA GLY A 142 -19.85 -4.85 6.17
C GLY A 142 -21.04 -5.75 5.83
N ARG A 143 -21.83 -5.34 4.84
CA ARG A 143 -23.02 -6.06 4.38
C ARG A 143 -22.68 -7.00 3.23
N MET A 144 -23.42 -8.10 3.08
CA MET A 144 -23.30 -8.96 1.90
C MET A 144 -23.59 -8.17 0.60
N ALA A 145 -24.57 -7.26 0.63
CA ALA A 145 -24.90 -6.39 -0.49
C ALA A 145 -23.73 -5.50 -0.95
N ASP A 146 -22.92 -4.98 -0.01
CA ASP A 146 -21.73 -4.20 -0.33
C ASP A 146 -20.75 -5.03 -1.16
N ALA A 147 -20.50 -6.29 -0.77
CA ALA A 147 -19.57 -7.14 -1.51
C ALA A 147 -20.02 -7.42 -2.95
N LEU A 148 -21.33 -7.52 -3.18
CA LEU A 148 -21.91 -7.66 -4.52
C LEU A 148 -21.74 -6.37 -5.35
N LEU A 149 -22.03 -5.21 -4.76
CA LEU A 149 -21.97 -3.93 -5.44
C LEU A 149 -20.53 -3.47 -5.74
N ASP A 150 -19.58 -3.82 -4.88
CA ASP A 150 -18.18 -3.46 -5.04
C ASP A 150 -17.36 -4.48 -5.84
N GLY A 151 -17.84 -5.72 -5.96
CA GLY A 151 -17.07 -6.82 -6.53
C GLY A 151 -16.03 -7.39 -5.55
N GLY A 152 -16.22 -7.23 -4.25
CA GLY A 152 -15.31 -7.76 -3.25
C GLY A 152 -15.64 -7.36 -1.81
N GLY A 153 -15.09 -8.07 -0.83
CA GLY A 153 -15.42 -7.83 0.57
C GLY A 153 -14.49 -8.49 1.58
N SER A 154 -14.91 -8.44 2.84
CA SER A 154 -14.23 -9.07 3.97
C SER A 154 -14.60 -10.55 4.10
N CYS A 155 -13.95 -11.24 5.05
CA CYS A 155 -14.26 -12.65 5.36
C CYS A 155 -15.75 -12.82 5.65
N GLU A 156 -16.34 -11.92 6.43
CA GLU A 156 -17.75 -12.01 6.80
C GLU A 156 -18.68 -11.87 5.58
N GLN A 157 -18.50 -10.82 4.77
CA GLN A 157 -19.38 -10.54 3.64
C GLN A 157 -19.31 -11.63 2.56
N VAL A 158 -18.08 -12.09 2.26
CA VAL A 158 -17.84 -13.14 1.28
C VAL A 158 -18.35 -14.49 1.79
N ALA A 159 -18.13 -14.82 3.06
CA ALA A 159 -18.63 -16.06 3.64
C ALA A 159 -20.17 -16.13 3.61
N GLN A 160 -20.84 -15.04 3.97
CA GLN A 160 -22.31 -14.93 3.87
C GLN A 160 -22.80 -15.11 2.44
N LEU A 161 -22.16 -14.42 1.48
CA LEU A 161 -22.50 -14.51 0.06
C LEU A 161 -22.38 -15.94 -0.48
N VAL A 162 -21.23 -16.58 -0.25
CA VAL A 162 -20.95 -17.93 -0.73
C VAL A 162 -21.93 -18.94 -0.14
N VAL A 163 -22.12 -18.90 1.19
CA VAL A 163 -22.97 -19.87 1.89
C VAL A 163 -24.44 -19.69 1.52
N ALA A 164 -24.91 -18.45 1.37
CA ALA A 164 -26.26 -18.17 0.90
C ALA A 164 -26.50 -18.69 -0.52
N ALA A 165 -25.55 -18.49 -1.43
CA ALA A 165 -25.68 -18.95 -2.81
C ALA A 165 -25.69 -20.48 -2.91
N VAL A 166 -24.83 -21.18 -2.18
CA VAL A 166 -24.81 -22.65 -2.18
C VAL A 166 -26.08 -23.23 -1.52
N PHE A 167 -26.59 -22.57 -0.48
CA PHE A 167 -27.90 -22.91 0.11
C PHE A 167 -29.03 -22.76 -0.91
N ASP A 168 -29.12 -21.60 -1.58
CA ASP A 168 -30.15 -21.31 -2.59
C ASP A 168 -29.97 -22.10 -3.90
N ALA A 169 -28.78 -22.65 -4.14
CA ALA A 169 -28.53 -23.62 -5.21
C ALA A 169 -29.04 -25.04 -4.88
N GLY A 170 -29.56 -25.27 -3.68
CA GLY A 170 -30.14 -26.54 -3.25
C GLY A 170 -29.13 -27.51 -2.64
N LYS A 171 -27.98 -27.02 -2.18
CA LYS A 171 -26.91 -27.83 -1.57
C LYS A 171 -26.62 -27.47 -0.09
N PRO A 172 -27.65 -27.31 0.77
CA PRO A 172 -27.46 -26.80 2.14
C PRO A 172 -26.63 -27.71 3.06
N ALA A 173 -26.53 -29.01 2.74
CA ALA A 173 -25.75 -29.97 3.52
C ALA A 173 -24.26 -30.04 3.11
N GLU A 174 -23.91 -29.47 1.95
CA GLU A 174 -22.55 -29.50 1.39
C GLU A 174 -21.76 -28.21 1.72
N VAL A 175 -22.35 -27.28 2.49
CA VAL A 175 -21.72 -26.02 2.89
C VAL A 175 -22.06 -25.65 4.33
N ALA A 176 -21.14 -24.99 5.01
CA ALA A 176 -21.37 -24.38 6.32
C ALA A 176 -20.48 -23.14 6.50
N LEU A 177 -20.70 -22.43 7.60
CA LEU A 177 -19.81 -21.40 8.09
C LEU A 177 -18.93 -21.97 9.21
N ARG A 178 -17.67 -21.53 9.28
CA ARG A 178 -16.76 -21.78 10.40
C ARG A 178 -16.36 -20.45 11.02
N PHE A 179 -16.74 -20.25 12.27
CA PHE A 179 -16.53 -19.01 13.01
C PHE A 179 -15.46 -19.17 14.09
N TYR A 180 -14.39 -18.38 14.00
CA TYR A 180 -13.31 -18.30 14.98
C TYR A 180 -13.53 -17.06 15.84
N GLY A 181 -14.02 -17.28 17.06
CA GLY A 181 -14.59 -16.23 17.90
C GLY A 181 -13.56 -15.39 18.64
N LYS A 182 -12.32 -15.88 18.79
CA LYS A 182 -11.25 -15.07 19.38
C LYS A 182 -10.65 -14.17 18.29
N PRO A 183 -10.59 -12.84 18.54
CA PRO A 183 -9.98 -11.90 17.62
C PRO A 183 -8.58 -12.31 17.18
N MET A 184 -8.29 -12.13 15.89
CA MET A 184 -6.93 -12.19 15.37
C MET A 184 -6.12 -10.95 15.81
N SER A 185 -4.88 -10.81 15.31
CA SER A 185 -4.01 -9.67 15.63
C SER A 185 -4.57 -8.30 15.22
N ASP A 186 -5.52 -8.23 14.27
CA ASP A 186 -6.29 -7.02 13.92
C ASP A 186 -7.45 -6.72 14.89
N GLY A 187 -7.68 -7.57 15.89
CA GLY A 187 -8.81 -7.40 16.79
C GLY A 187 -10.15 -7.87 16.20
N VAL A 188 -10.17 -8.67 15.13
CA VAL A 188 -11.42 -9.16 14.53
C VAL A 188 -11.51 -10.69 14.49
N ALA A 189 -12.70 -11.20 14.78
CA ALA A 189 -13.07 -12.60 14.56
C ALA A 189 -13.07 -12.97 13.06
N HIS A 190 -12.79 -14.23 12.75
CA HIS A 190 -12.76 -14.71 11.37
C HIS A 190 -13.96 -15.62 11.08
N LEU A 191 -14.50 -15.49 9.86
CA LEU A 191 -15.59 -16.31 9.34
C LEU A 191 -15.20 -16.87 7.98
N ALA A 192 -15.18 -18.20 7.85
CA ALA A 192 -14.88 -18.89 6.60
C ALA A 192 -16.11 -19.66 6.08
N PRO A 193 -16.42 -19.58 4.78
CA PRO A 193 -17.30 -20.54 4.13
C PRO A 193 -16.53 -21.85 3.91
N ILE A 194 -17.07 -22.95 4.43
CA ILE A 194 -16.47 -24.28 4.30
C ILE A 194 -17.35 -25.18 3.44
N ALA A 195 -16.75 -25.84 2.44
CA ALA A 195 -17.38 -26.93 1.73
C ALA A 195 -17.21 -28.24 2.52
N ILE A 196 -18.24 -29.07 2.52
CA ILE A 196 -18.28 -30.32 3.28
C ILE A 196 -18.38 -31.50 2.31
N HIS A 197 -17.39 -32.38 2.36
CA HIS A 197 -17.40 -33.65 1.62
C HIS A 197 -17.19 -34.83 2.59
N GLY A 198 -18.29 -35.46 2.99
CA GLY A 198 -18.25 -36.52 4.00
C GLY A 198 -17.75 -36.01 5.36
N LYS A 199 -16.53 -36.39 5.75
CA LYS A 199 -15.86 -35.91 6.98
C LYS A 199 -14.83 -34.81 6.73
N GLU A 200 -14.54 -34.51 5.47
CA GLU A 200 -13.58 -33.49 5.09
C GLU A 200 -14.27 -32.14 4.99
N GLU A 201 -13.58 -31.11 5.49
CA GLU A 201 -14.01 -29.73 5.39
C GLU A 201 -12.92 -28.94 4.66
N HIS A 202 -13.32 -28.13 3.71
CA HIS A 202 -12.43 -27.34 2.86
C HIS A 202 -12.78 -25.86 3.00
N ASP A 203 -11.81 -25.03 3.36
CA ASP A 203 -11.98 -23.59 3.43
C ASP A 203 -11.97 -23.03 1.99
N LEU A 204 -13.13 -22.52 1.55
CA LEU A 204 -13.30 -22.03 0.18
C LEU A 204 -12.58 -20.70 -0.06
N MET A 205 -12.22 -19.96 0.99
CA MET A 205 -11.45 -18.71 0.85
C MET A 205 -9.96 -18.98 0.81
N ALA A 206 -9.49 -19.95 1.59
CA ALA A 206 -8.08 -20.36 1.57
C ALA A 206 -7.74 -21.30 0.42
N GLY A 207 -8.70 -22.07 -0.11
CA GLY A 207 -8.44 -23.12 -1.11
C GLY A 207 -7.71 -24.34 -0.53
N THR A 208 -7.73 -24.48 0.80
CA THR A 208 -7.03 -25.51 1.57
C THR A 208 -7.99 -26.26 2.50
N PRO A 209 -7.61 -27.43 3.05
CA PRO A 209 -8.38 -28.04 4.13
C PRO A 209 -8.69 -27.05 5.26
N ALA A 210 -9.92 -27.06 5.77
CA ALA A 210 -10.36 -26.16 6.81
C ALA A 210 -9.57 -26.41 8.10
N THR A 211 -9.08 -25.34 8.73
CA THR A 211 -8.25 -25.50 9.91
C THR A 211 -9.08 -25.94 11.13
N PRO A 212 -8.55 -26.81 12.01
CA PRO A 212 -9.24 -27.22 13.23
C PRO A 212 -9.64 -26.04 14.14
N GLY A 213 -10.62 -26.27 15.02
CA GLY A 213 -11.17 -25.25 15.92
C GLY A 213 -12.33 -24.47 15.30
N GLY A 214 -12.80 -23.43 16.00
CA GLY A 214 -13.95 -22.63 15.61
C GLY A 214 -15.29 -23.38 15.72
N SER A 215 -16.37 -22.64 15.66
CA SER A 215 -17.73 -23.18 15.68
C SER A 215 -18.26 -23.34 14.26
N ARG A 216 -18.73 -24.55 13.93
CA ARG A 216 -19.46 -24.81 12.68
C ARG A 216 -20.91 -24.37 12.81
N VAL A 217 -21.39 -23.59 11.85
CA VAL A 217 -22.73 -23.01 11.83
C VAL A 217 -23.39 -23.33 10.49
N ALA A 218 -24.61 -23.87 10.53
CA ALA A 218 -25.37 -24.19 9.33
C ALA A 218 -25.78 -22.90 8.59
N PRO A 219 -25.95 -22.94 7.26
CA PRO A 219 -26.29 -21.74 6.48
C PRO A 219 -27.56 -21.02 6.97
N ASP A 220 -28.62 -21.78 7.23
CA ASP A 220 -29.93 -21.28 7.64
C ASP A 220 -29.97 -20.75 9.08
N GLU A 221 -28.94 -21.00 9.88
CA GLU A 221 -28.75 -20.38 11.19
C GLU A 221 -28.36 -18.89 11.08
N LEU A 222 -27.97 -18.40 9.90
CA LEU A 222 -27.76 -16.96 9.68
C LEU A 222 -29.01 -16.12 9.99
N VAL A 223 -30.21 -16.70 9.87
CA VAL A 223 -31.46 -16.04 10.30
C VAL A 223 -31.45 -15.78 11.81
N GLU A 224 -30.98 -16.74 12.60
CA GLU A 224 -30.91 -16.64 14.06
C GLU A 224 -29.71 -15.81 14.52
N VAL A 225 -28.58 -15.87 13.80
CA VAL A 225 -27.43 -14.97 14.00
C VAL A 225 -27.88 -13.52 13.85
N TYR A 226 -28.57 -13.19 12.74
CA TYR A 226 -29.13 -11.86 12.52
C TYR A 226 -30.13 -11.47 13.62
N ALA A 227 -31.06 -12.38 13.97
CA ALA A 227 -32.01 -12.13 15.03
C ALA A 227 -31.33 -11.83 16.38
N ARG A 228 -30.23 -12.51 16.73
CA ARG A 228 -29.46 -12.29 17.97
C ARG A 228 -28.78 -10.93 18.00
N VAL A 229 -28.11 -10.55 16.92
CA VAL A 229 -27.42 -9.25 16.78
C VAL A 229 -28.37 -8.09 17.04
N HIS A 230 -29.64 -8.24 16.68
CA HIS A 230 -30.67 -7.21 16.84
C HIS A 230 -31.66 -7.45 17.99
N GLY A 231 -31.36 -8.36 18.93
CA GLY A 231 -32.16 -8.58 20.13
C GLY A 231 -33.56 -9.20 19.88
N LEU A 232 -33.74 -9.89 18.75
CA LEU A 232 -34.95 -10.63 18.38
C LEU A 232 -34.85 -12.14 18.69
N ALA A 233 -33.70 -12.58 19.20
CA ALA A 233 -33.45 -13.92 19.70
C ALA A 233 -32.59 -13.83 20.98
N PRO A 234 -32.71 -14.79 21.91
CA PRO A 234 -31.90 -14.80 23.12
C PRO A 234 -30.40 -14.98 22.80
N PRO A 235 -29.50 -14.37 23.58
CA PRO A 235 -28.07 -14.58 23.43
C PRO A 235 -27.71 -16.04 23.69
N ILE A 236 -26.69 -16.55 23.00
CA ILE A 236 -26.15 -17.89 23.27
C ILE A 236 -25.30 -17.78 24.54
N ALA A 237 -25.61 -18.57 25.57
CA ALA A 237 -24.78 -18.67 26.76
C ALA A 237 -23.38 -19.14 26.37
N ALA A 238 -22.34 -18.42 26.82
CA ALA A 238 -20.97 -18.91 26.69
C ALA A 238 -20.87 -20.25 27.41
N ALA A 239 -20.47 -21.31 26.70
CA ALA A 239 -20.23 -22.59 27.34
C ALA A 239 -19.18 -22.39 28.44
N ALA A 240 -19.51 -22.82 29.67
CA ALA A 240 -18.56 -22.83 30.77
C ALA A 240 -17.33 -23.63 30.32
N SER A 241 -16.21 -22.95 30.08
CA SER A 241 -14.94 -23.58 29.81
C SER A 241 -14.62 -24.49 30.99
N GLY A 242 -14.66 -25.80 30.77
CA GLY A 242 -14.25 -26.79 31.75
C GLY A 242 -12.77 -26.61 32.07
N GLY A 243 -12.49 -25.96 33.19
CA GLY A 243 -11.15 -25.76 33.74
C GLY A 243 -11.26 -25.04 35.07
N GLY A 244 -11.21 -25.81 36.17
CA GLY A 244 -11.41 -25.33 37.52
C GLY A 244 -10.44 -24.20 37.90
N GLY A 245 -11.01 -23.09 38.33
CA GLY A 245 -10.32 -21.97 38.95
C GLY A 245 -11.34 -21.03 39.55
N THR A 246 -11.52 -21.09 40.87
CA THR A 246 -12.38 -20.18 41.63
C THR A 246 -11.93 -18.73 41.42
N GLY A 247 -12.72 -17.96 40.67
CA GLY A 247 -12.50 -16.54 40.42
C GLY A 247 -13.82 -15.87 40.04
N LYS A 248 -14.16 -14.83 40.80
CA LYS A 248 -15.38 -14.00 40.76
C LYS A 248 -16.01 -13.81 39.38
N GLU A 249 -17.35 -13.86 39.37
CA GLU A 249 -18.23 -13.36 38.31
C GLU A 249 -17.69 -12.07 37.68
N ALA A 250 -17.22 -12.18 36.43
CA ALA A 250 -17.04 -11.05 35.56
C ALA A 250 -18.29 -10.97 34.68
N ALA A 251 -19.05 -9.88 34.83
CA ALA A 251 -20.04 -9.47 33.86
C ALA A 251 -19.39 -9.44 32.45
N PRO A 252 -20.15 -9.75 31.39
CA PRO A 252 -19.61 -9.68 30.03
C PRO A 252 -19.04 -8.27 29.82
N PRO A 253 -17.79 -8.13 29.33
CA PRO A 253 -17.28 -6.81 28.99
C PRO A 253 -18.23 -6.23 27.95
N ALA A 254 -18.83 -5.09 28.31
CA ALA A 254 -19.39 -4.19 27.33
C ALA A 254 -18.35 -4.04 26.21
N SER A 255 -18.85 -4.12 24.98
CA SER A 255 -18.26 -3.63 23.74
C SER A 255 -16.92 -2.94 23.97
N ALA A 256 -15.85 -3.50 23.40
CA ALA A 256 -14.60 -2.76 23.24
C ALA A 256 -14.95 -1.34 22.77
N GLU A 257 -14.50 -0.34 23.52
CA GLU A 257 -14.79 1.05 23.21
C GLU A 257 -14.45 1.32 21.73
N PRO A 258 -15.35 1.99 20.98
CA PRO A 258 -15.12 2.27 19.58
C PRO A 258 -13.86 3.11 19.45
N THR A 259 -12.87 2.58 18.74
CA THR A 259 -11.68 3.35 18.37
C THR A 259 -12.10 4.43 17.36
N ASP A 260 -11.76 5.67 17.70
CA ASP A 260 -12.43 6.90 17.27
C ASP A 260 -12.05 7.39 15.85
N SER A 261 -11.87 6.50 14.86
CA SER A 261 -11.38 6.95 13.53
C SER A 261 -12.03 6.34 12.29
N ALA A 262 -13.02 5.46 12.42
CA ALA A 262 -13.94 5.09 11.34
C ALA A 262 -15.25 4.58 11.96
N PRO A 263 -16.44 4.87 11.39
CA PRO A 263 -17.66 4.22 11.86
C PRO A 263 -17.48 2.70 11.76
N SER A 264 -17.61 2.00 12.89
CA SER A 264 -17.49 0.54 12.93
C SER A 264 -18.47 -0.06 11.92
N ARG A 265 -17.96 -0.75 10.89
CA ARG A 265 -18.82 -1.38 9.88
C ARG A 265 -19.72 -2.41 10.58
N PRO A 266 -21.00 -2.52 10.18
CA PRO A 266 -21.91 -3.48 10.80
C PRO A 266 -21.34 -4.90 10.68
N SER A 267 -21.43 -5.69 11.75
CA SER A 267 -20.95 -7.07 11.79
C SER A 267 -21.95 -7.93 12.53
N LEU A 268 -22.15 -9.14 12.03
CA LEU A 268 -22.96 -10.18 12.64
C LEU A 268 -22.17 -11.06 13.62
N SER A 269 -20.88 -10.79 13.83
CA SER A 269 -19.98 -11.55 14.71
C SER A 269 -20.58 -11.83 16.10
N ALA A 270 -21.27 -10.85 16.70
CA ALA A 270 -21.91 -10.98 18.01
C ALA A 270 -23.10 -11.98 18.04
N GLY A 271 -23.65 -12.35 16.89
CA GLY A 271 -24.74 -13.32 16.78
C GLY A 271 -24.29 -14.77 16.63
N PHE A 272 -23.01 -15.01 16.35
CA PHE A 272 -22.44 -16.35 16.20
C PHE A 272 -22.19 -17.01 17.57
N PRO A 273 -22.15 -18.35 17.64
CA PRO A 273 -21.78 -19.06 18.86
C PRO A 273 -20.37 -18.65 19.35
N PRO A 274 -20.23 -18.16 20.59
CA PRO A 274 -18.93 -17.73 21.09
C PRO A 274 -17.98 -18.92 21.26
N ASN A 275 -16.71 -18.74 20.90
CA ASN A 275 -15.64 -19.70 21.13
C ASN A 275 -14.30 -18.96 21.30
N ALA A 276 -13.32 -19.64 21.92
CA ALA A 276 -12.01 -19.06 22.25
C ALA A 276 -10.93 -19.33 21.17
N ASP A 277 -11.32 -19.86 20.02
CA ASP A 277 -10.40 -20.24 18.97
C ASP A 277 -10.03 -19.03 18.09
N VAL A 278 -8.74 -18.87 17.81
CA VAL A 278 -8.20 -17.88 16.87
C VAL A 278 -8.07 -18.56 15.51
N TYR A 279 -8.37 -17.85 14.43
CA TYR A 279 -8.01 -18.34 13.10
C TYR A 279 -6.48 -18.42 12.98
N PRO A 280 -5.92 -19.60 12.69
CA PRO A 280 -4.47 -19.80 12.72
C PRO A 280 -3.74 -19.28 11.47
N GLY A 281 -4.48 -18.92 10.42
CA GLY A 281 -3.91 -18.34 9.19
C GLY A 281 -3.85 -16.82 9.21
N THR A 282 -3.27 -16.24 8.15
CA THR A 282 -3.28 -14.80 7.89
C THR A 282 -4.24 -14.48 6.75
N LEU A 283 -5.12 -13.49 6.95
CA LEU A 283 -5.99 -13.03 5.88
C LEU A 283 -5.28 -11.96 5.04
N PRO A 284 -5.31 -12.07 3.70
CA PRO A 284 -4.74 -11.04 2.84
C PRO A 284 -5.53 -9.74 3.02
N LEU A 285 -4.92 -8.58 2.84
CA LEU A 285 -5.66 -7.30 2.94
C LEU A 285 -6.22 -6.82 1.61
N TYR A 286 -5.68 -7.36 0.55
CA TYR A 286 -6.24 -7.35 -0.78
C TYR A 286 -5.93 -8.73 -1.36
N ALA A 287 -6.84 -9.32 -2.12
CA ALA A 287 -6.55 -10.47 -2.96
C ALA A 287 -7.35 -10.40 -4.26
N VAL A 288 -6.74 -10.83 -5.36
CA VAL A 288 -7.41 -10.89 -6.68
C VAL A 288 -8.70 -11.70 -6.61
N ARG A 289 -8.73 -12.72 -5.75
CA ARG A 289 -9.86 -13.61 -5.55
C ARG A 289 -10.09 -13.82 -4.07
N ALA A 290 -11.34 -13.68 -3.64
CA ALA A 290 -11.77 -13.99 -2.29
C ALA A 290 -12.05 -15.48 -2.08
N VAL A 291 -12.31 -16.21 -3.16
CA VAL A 291 -12.56 -17.63 -3.17
C VAL A 291 -11.51 -18.29 -4.06
N LYS A 292 -10.78 -19.25 -3.52
CA LYS A 292 -9.63 -19.87 -4.18
C LYS A 292 -9.95 -21.27 -4.70
N GLN A 293 -9.29 -21.65 -5.79
CA GLN A 293 -9.35 -23.02 -6.28
C GLN A 293 -8.63 -23.96 -5.30
N PRO A 294 -9.06 -25.24 -5.17
CA PRO A 294 -8.37 -26.20 -4.33
C PRO A 294 -6.91 -26.37 -4.73
N GLY A 295 -5.99 -26.18 -3.78
CA GLY A 295 -4.54 -26.32 -4.03
C GLY A 295 -3.92 -25.13 -4.78
N GLU A 296 -4.66 -24.06 -5.02
CA GLU A 296 -4.08 -22.78 -5.45
C GLU A 296 -3.15 -22.29 -4.32
N PRO A 297 -1.84 -22.11 -4.58
CA PRO A 297 -0.92 -21.68 -3.55
C PRO A 297 -1.35 -20.32 -2.98
N GLY A 298 -1.17 -20.13 -1.67
CA GLY A 298 -1.31 -18.82 -1.05
C GLY A 298 -0.38 -17.82 -1.75
N ASP A 299 -0.90 -16.66 -2.16
CA ASP A 299 -0.09 -15.62 -2.76
C ASP A 299 0.86 -15.02 -1.69
N VAL A 300 2.06 -15.61 -1.61
CA VAL A 300 3.40 -15.00 -1.44
C VAL A 300 3.71 -14.10 -0.23
N LEU A 301 2.81 -13.85 0.73
CA LEU A 301 3.12 -13.02 1.91
C LEU A 301 3.09 -13.77 3.26
N GLU A 302 3.37 -15.07 3.25
CA GLU A 302 3.47 -15.91 4.46
C GLU A 302 4.88 -15.92 5.08
N ASP A 303 5.55 -14.76 5.22
CA ASP A 303 6.74 -14.67 6.08
C ASP A 303 6.35 -13.99 7.41
N PRO A 304 6.18 -14.76 8.51
CA PRO A 304 5.83 -14.21 9.82
C PRO A 304 6.85 -13.21 10.37
N SER A 305 8.09 -13.21 9.88
CA SER A 305 9.08 -12.19 10.25
C SER A 305 8.64 -10.78 9.86
N PHE A 306 7.78 -10.65 8.84
CA PHE A 306 7.24 -9.37 8.38
C PHE A 306 6.14 -8.76 9.26
N ALA A 307 5.58 -9.42 10.27
CA ALA A 307 4.37 -8.90 10.94
C ALA A 307 4.64 -7.74 11.93
N ALA A 308 5.76 -7.74 12.66
CA ALA A 308 6.18 -6.63 13.53
C ALA A 308 7.36 -5.83 12.94
N GLU A 309 8.24 -6.50 12.19
CA GLU A 309 9.27 -5.83 11.39
C GLU A 309 8.64 -5.11 10.17
N GLY A 310 7.44 -5.47 9.73
CA GLY A 310 6.75 -4.95 8.53
C GLY A 310 6.51 -3.44 8.49
N ALA A 311 6.20 -2.81 9.63
CA ALA A 311 6.06 -1.37 9.70
C ALA A 311 7.42 -0.67 9.61
N ARG A 312 8.45 -1.25 10.23
CA ARG A 312 9.84 -0.82 10.01
C ARG A 312 10.26 -1.06 8.56
N HIS A 313 9.75 -2.13 7.93
CA HIS A 313 9.93 -2.43 6.50
C HIS A 313 9.22 -1.47 5.56
N CYS A 314 8.19 -0.71 5.99
CA CYS A 314 7.63 0.34 5.15
C CYS A 314 8.73 1.32 4.70
N ALA A 315 9.66 1.65 5.60
CA ALA A 315 10.79 2.51 5.26
C ALA A 315 11.66 1.94 4.13
N TYR A 316 11.72 0.61 4.00
CA TYR A 316 12.47 -0.09 2.97
C TYR A 316 11.68 -0.29 1.68
N PHE A 317 10.34 -0.21 1.74
CA PHE A 317 9.49 -0.26 0.55
C PHE A 317 9.39 1.10 -0.14
N LEU A 318 9.31 2.18 0.64
CA LEU A 318 9.24 3.54 0.11
C LEU A 318 10.49 3.84 -0.73
N ARG A 319 10.23 4.31 -1.95
CA ARG A 319 11.27 4.73 -2.90
C ARG A 319 11.44 6.23 -2.82
N MET A 320 12.69 6.71 -2.87
CA MET A 320 12.99 8.15 -2.92
C MET A 320 12.34 8.84 -4.12
N ALA A 321 12.09 8.13 -5.22
CA ALA A 321 11.32 8.63 -6.35
C ALA A 321 9.97 9.27 -5.95
N SER A 322 9.32 8.79 -4.87
CA SER A 322 8.03 9.32 -4.42
C SER A 322 8.12 10.76 -3.90
N LEU A 323 9.34 11.27 -3.61
CA LEU A 323 9.57 12.69 -3.27
C LEU A 323 9.63 13.60 -4.50
N SER A 324 9.88 13.03 -5.67
CA SER A 324 10.02 13.75 -6.93
C SER A 324 9.59 12.83 -8.06
N PRO A 325 8.29 12.54 -8.20
CA PRO A 325 7.80 11.61 -9.21
C PRO A 325 8.25 12.03 -10.62
N PRO A 326 8.49 11.06 -11.54
CA PRO A 326 8.86 11.37 -12.91
C PRO A 326 7.73 12.15 -13.57
N THR A 327 8.07 13.12 -14.41
CA THR A 327 7.07 13.89 -15.14
C THR A 327 7.41 13.99 -16.62
N ILE A 328 6.38 14.01 -17.44
CA ILE A 328 6.45 14.16 -18.89
C ILE A 328 5.76 15.47 -19.22
N GLU A 329 6.50 16.40 -19.83
CA GLU A 329 5.89 17.57 -20.44
C GLU A 329 5.22 17.18 -21.76
N VAL A 330 3.94 17.50 -21.88
CA VAL A 330 3.13 17.34 -23.09
C VAL A 330 2.87 18.73 -23.67
N GLU A 331 2.43 18.80 -24.94
CA GLU A 331 2.08 20.08 -25.59
C GLU A 331 1.24 20.99 -24.69
N GLN A 332 1.52 22.30 -24.72
CA GLN A 332 0.85 23.35 -23.95
C GLN A 332 1.23 23.44 -22.45
N GLY A 333 2.39 22.89 -22.04
CA GLY A 333 2.88 23.03 -20.67
C GLY A 333 2.10 22.20 -19.66
N VAL A 334 1.40 21.16 -20.13
CA VAL A 334 0.75 20.17 -19.27
C VAL A 334 1.79 19.14 -18.88
N THR A 335 2.00 18.99 -17.57
CA THR A 335 2.90 18.00 -17.00
C THR A 335 2.09 16.78 -16.55
N LEU A 336 2.44 15.60 -17.04
CA LEU A 336 1.82 14.32 -16.65
C LEU A 336 2.80 13.45 -15.90
N GLU A 337 2.35 12.79 -14.84
CA GLU A 337 3.10 11.74 -14.17
C GLU A 337 2.76 10.38 -14.80
N PRO A 338 3.72 9.64 -15.38
CA PRO A 338 3.47 8.30 -15.90
C PRO A 338 3.33 7.31 -14.74
N TYR A 339 2.22 6.55 -14.73
CA TYR A 339 1.98 5.49 -13.75
C TYR A 339 1.87 4.12 -14.43
N PRO A 340 2.59 3.08 -13.95
CA PRO A 340 2.32 1.69 -14.34
C PRO A 340 0.91 1.29 -13.89
N THR A 341 0.21 0.48 -14.68
CA THR A 341 -0.94 -0.27 -14.15
C THR A 341 -0.45 -1.22 -13.05
N PRO A 342 -0.95 -1.10 -11.81
CA PRO A 342 -0.46 -1.90 -10.71
C PRO A 342 -0.86 -3.36 -10.91
N ARG A 343 0.10 -4.26 -10.67
CA ARG A 343 -0.16 -5.70 -10.65
C ARG A 343 -0.81 -6.08 -9.32
N PRO A 344 -1.59 -7.16 -9.26
CA PRO A 344 -2.20 -7.58 -8.01
C PRO A 344 -1.25 -7.72 -6.84
N GLN A 345 -0.10 -8.38 -7.01
CA GLN A 345 0.87 -8.60 -5.93
C GLN A 345 1.39 -7.27 -5.34
N ARG A 346 1.41 -6.20 -6.15
CA ARG A 346 1.75 -4.85 -5.66
C ARG A 346 0.63 -4.29 -4.77
N LEU A 347 -0.62 -4.41 -5.19
CA LEU A 347 -1.79 -3.97 -4.43
C LEU A 347 -1.90 -4.72 -3.09
N GLU A 348 -1.63 -6.03 -3.07
CA GLU A 348 -1.60 -6.84 -1.85
C GLU A 348 -0.53 -6.35 -0.88
N ARG A 349 0.67 -6.09 -1.41
CA ARG A 349 1.79 -5.56 -0.63
C ARG A 349 1.51 -4.17 -0.09
N GLU A 350 0.90 -3.28 -0.89
CA GLU A 350 0.52 -1.93 -0.45
C GLU A 350 -0.54 -1.97 0.64
N ALA A 351 -1.58 -2.79 0.47
CA ALA A 351 -2.59 -3.01 1.49
C ALA A 351 -1.94 -3.51 2.80
N PHE A 352 -1.07 -4.52 2.70
CA PHE A 352 -0.31 -5.07 3.83
C PHE A 352 0.49 -3.99 4.55
N LEU A 353 1.30 -3.21 3.83
CA LEU A 353 2.14 -2.18 4.41
C LEU A 353 1.34 -1.06 5.07
N LEU A 354 0.20 -0.66 4.48
CA LEU A 354 -0.70 0.31 5.09
C LEU A 354 -1.19 -0.18 6.46
N ARG A 355 -1.67 -1.43 6.56
CA ARG A 355 -2.13 -1.95 7.86
C ARG A 355 -1.00 -2.09 8.85
N VAL A 356 0.13 -2.69 8.49
CA VAL A 356 1.18 -2.92 9.48
C VAL A 356 1.71 -1.58 10.00
N ALA A 357 1.83 -0.56 9.14
CA ALA A 357 2.19 0.79 9.59
C ALA A 357 1.09 1.44 10.47
N GLN A 358 -0.20 1.21 10.20
CA GLN A 358 -1.29 1.63 11.10
C GLN A 358 -1.22 0.92 12.46
N ASP A 359 -0.98 -0.39 12.47
CA ASP A 359 -0.89 -1.21 13.67
C ASP A 359 0.30 -0.77 14.54
N LEU A 360 1.46 -0.50 13.93
CA LEU A 360 2.61 0.02 14.67
C LEU A 360 2.34 1.44 15.21
N ALA A 361 1.73 2.32 14.43
CA ALA A 361 1.39 3.67 14.88
C ALA A 361 0.44 3.66 16.10
N LYS A 362 -0.44 2.66 16.21
CA LYS A 362 -1.40 2.49 17.30
C LYS A 362 -0.89 1.60 18.43
N SER A 363 0.21 0.89 18.24
CA SER A 363 0.71 -0.09 19.20
C SER A 363 1.09 0.57 20.53
N PRO A 364 0.64 0.01 21.68
CA PRO A 364 1.07 0.50 22.99
C PRO A 364 2.56 0.27 23.24
N GLN A 365 3.19 -0.66 22.50
CA GLN A 365 4.62 -0.95 22.59
C GLN A 365 5.47 -0.05 21.70
N ALA A 366 4.86 0.67 20.75
CA ALA A 366 5.58 1.61 19.89
C ALA A 366 5.98 2.85 20.68
N ASP A 367 7.26 3.20 20.63
CA ASP A 367 7.76 4.45 21.18
C ASP A 367 7.64 5.61 20.16
N GLU A 368 8.18 6.78 20.51
CA GLU A 368 8.03 7.98 19.70
C GLU A 368 8.69 7.88 18.31
N ALA A 369 9.82 7.18 18.17
CA ALA A 369 10.44 7.03 16.85
C ALA A 369 9.63 6.06 15.98
N ASP A 370 9.13 4.97 16.57
CA ASP A 370 8.30 3.99 15.86
C ASP A 370 6.96 4.61 15.42
N ARG A 371 6.34 5.43 16.27
CA ARG A 371 5.12 6.18 15.91
C ARG A 371 5.39 7.22 14.82
N LEU A 372 6.45 8.03 14.97
CA LEU A 372 6.77 9.08 13.99
C LEU A 372 7.08 8.49 12.61
N MET A 373 7.91 7.44 12.56
CA MET A 373 8.25 6.78 11.30
C MET A 373 7.03 6.12 10.67
N SER A 374 6.16 5.48 11.46
CA SER A 374 4.91 4.90 10.97
C SER A 374 3.97 5.94 10.37
N LEU A 375 3.82 7.10 11.02
CA LEU A 375 2.97 8.18 10.52
C LEU A 375 3.51 8.79 9.21
N ALA A 376 4.83 9.00 9.13
CA ALA A 376 5.48 9.45 7.90
C ALA A 376 5.32 8.42 6.77
N CYS A 377 5.44 7.13 7.11
CA CYS A 377 5.22 6.01 6.21
C CYS A 377 3.78 5.95 5.66
N LEU A 378 2.78 6.03 6.53
CA LEU A 378 1.37 6.06 6.16
C LEU A 378 1.02 7.25 5.29
N THR A 379 1.64 8.40 5.56
CA THR A 379 1.46 9.60 4.73
C THR A 379 1.94 9.34 3.30
N ALA A 380 3.15 8.78 3.16
CA ALA A 380 3.72 8.45 1.85
C ALA A 380 2.95 7.34 1.12
N LEU A 381 2.64 6.25 1.82
CA LEU A 381 1.93 5.09 1.26
C LEU A 381 0.49 5.41 0.91
N GLY A 382 -0.20 6.24 1.70
CA GLY A 382 -1.62 6.52 1.52
C GLY A 382 -1.93 7.16 0.17
N GLU A 383 -1.08 8.07 -0.30
CA GLU A 383 -1.20 8.69 -1.62
C GLU A 383 -0.86 7.69 -2.75
N VAL A 384 0.26 6.98 -2.65
CA VAL A 384 0.70 6.01 -3.67
C VAL A 384 -0.30 4.87 -3.83
N ALA A 385 -0.67 4.22 -2.72
CA ALA A 385 -1.66 3.15 -2.71
C ALA A 385 -3.05 3.66 -3.12
N GLY A 386 -3.41 4.89 -2.74
CA GLY A 386 -4.63 5.55 -3.21
C GLY A 386 -4.72 5.59 -4.74
N THR A 387 -3.63 6.01 -5.38
CA THR A 387 -3.51 6.03 -6.85
C THR A 387 -3.55 4.63 -7.43
N ASP A 388 -2.78 3.69 -6.89
CA ASP A 388 -2.70 2.32 -7.40
C ASP A 388 -4.05 1.59 -7.28
N PHE A 389 -4.73 1.68 -6.13
CA PHE A 389 -6.08 1.16 -5.98
C PHE A 389 -7.06 1.82 -6.96
N THR A 390 -6.96 3.13 -7.19
CA THR A 390 -7.81 3.82 -8.18
C THR A 390 -7.60 3.28 -9.59
N LEU A 391 -6.33 3.10 -10.01
CA LEU A 391 -5.97 2.55 -11.31
C LEU A 391 -6.43 1.08 -11.47
N ALA A 392 -6.51 0.34 -10.37
CA ALA A 392 -7.05 -1.02 -10.34
C ALA A 392 -8.59 -1.08 -10.30
N GLY A 393 -9.28 0.07 -10.21
CA GLY A 393 -10.73 0.15 -10.06
C GLY A 393 -11.24 -0.03 -8.62
N GLU A 394 -10.33 -0.16 -7.65
CA GLU A 394 -10.59 -0.43 -6.23
C GLU A 394 -10.93 0.85 -5.44
N ARG A 395 -12.03 1.51 -5.80
CA ARG A 395 -12.41 2.83 -5.25
C ARG A 395 -12.48 2.89 -3.73
N ARG A 396 -12.95 1.84 -3.05
CA ARG A 396 -13.06 1.82 -1.58
C ARG A 396 -11.69 1.75 -0.90
N LEU A 397 -10.81 0.88 -1.40
CA LEU A 397 -9.43 0.78 -0.90
C LEU A 397 -8.66 2.07 -1.17
N ALA A 398 -8.86 2.67 -2.35
CA ALA A 398 -8.27 3.97 -2.68
C ALA A 398 -8.68 5.05 -1.66
N ASN A 399 -9.98 5.19 -1.39
CA ASN A 399 -10.48 6.16 -0.43
C ASN A 399 -9.97 5.90 0.99
N ALA A 400 -9.91 4.62 1.40
CA ALA A 400 -9.40 4.24 2.72
C ALA A 400 -7.90 4.55 2.87
N ALA A 401 -7.11 4.27 1.83
CA ALA A 401 -5.68 4.57 1.79
C ALA A 401 -5.42 6.08 1.86
N VAL A 402 -6.13 6.88 1.05
CA VAL A 402 -6.01 8.35 1.06
C VAL A 402 -6.45 8.95 2.40
N ALA A 403 -7.57 8.48 2.96
CA ALA A 403 -8.05 8.94 4.26
C ALA A 403 -7.04 8.61 5.37
N THR A 404 -6.49 7.40 5.35
CA THR A 404 -5.42 6.97 6.27
C THR A 404 -4.20 7.88 6.14
N GLY A 405 -3.72 8.13 4.91
CA GLY A 405 -2.56 8.98 4.66
C GLY A 405 -2.78 10.40 5.18
N LYS A 406 -3.98 10.96 4.96
CA LYS A 406 -4.34 12.29 5.48
C LYS A 406 -4.36 12.35 7.01
N GLN A 407 -5.00 11.38 7.67
CA GLN A 407 -5.02 11.32 9.14
C GLN A 407 -3.61 11.15 9.70
N ALA A 408 -2.80 10.29 9.08
CA ALA A 408 -1.42 10.08 9.48
C ALA A 408 -0.55 11.32 9.29
N ARG A 409 -0.80 12.09 8.22
CA ARG A 409 -0.13 13.36 7.98
C ARG A 409 -0.42 14.35 9.10
N GLU A 410 -1.69 14.58 9.43
CA GLU A 410 -2.09 15.51 10.50
C GLU A 410 -1.49 15.10 11.86
N ALA A 411 -1.55 13.81 12.21
CA ALA A 411 -0.98 13.29 13.45
C ALA A 411 0.56 13.34 13.45
N GLY A 412 1.19 13.03 12.32
CA GLY A 412 2.64 13.05 12.14
C GLY A 412 3.22 14.45 12.21
N GLU A 413 2.56 15.43 11.59
CA GLU A 413 2.94 16.84 11.68
C GLU A 413 2.92 17.32 13.14
N LYS A 414 1.89 16.96 13.90
CA LYS A 414 1.79 17.27 15.33
C LYS A 414 2.90 16.57 16.14
N ALA A 415 3.14 15.29 15.88
CA ALA A 415 4.18 14.52 16.57
C ALA A 415 5.58 15.08 16.29
N LEU A 416 5.87 15.40 15.02
CA LEU A 416 7.15 15.96 14.58
C LEU A 416 7.42 17.31 15.26
N ALA A 417 6.40 18.17 15.33
CA ALA A 417 6.51 19.50 15.95
C ALA A 417 6.67 19.46 17.48
N ALA A 418 6.18 18.41 18.13
CA ALA A 418 6.31 18.25 19.58
C ALA A 418 7.73 17.83 20.02
N ILE A 419 8.51 17.22 19.14
CA ILE A 419 9.87 16.75 19.46
C ILE A 419 10.85 17.92 19.43
N ARG A 420 11.53 18.14 20.56
CA ARG A 420 12.66 19.07 20.63
C ARG A 420 13.93 18.36 20.19
N TRP A 421 14.26 18.41 18.90
CA TRP A 421 15.43 17.72 18.31
C TRP A 421 16.82 18.12 18.85
N SER A 422 16.90 19.20 19.64
CA SER A 422 18.12 19.61 20.36
C SER A 422 18.22 19.04 21.78
N SER A 423 17.19 18.37 22.29
CA SER A 423 17.21 17.73 23.61
C SER A 423 17.88 16.35 23.56
N GLU A 424 18.17 15.80 24.74
CA GLU A 424 18.67 14.43 24.87
C GLU A 424 17.65 13.42 24.32
N ASP A 425 16.36 13.62 24.59
CA ASP A 425 15.29 12.78 24.06
C ASP A 425 15.23 12.81 22.53
N GLY A 426 15.34 14.00 21.94
CA GLY A 426 15.43 14.18 20.49
C GLY A 426 16.65 13.49 19.89
N ALA A 427 17.81 13.53 20.56
CA ALA A 427 19.00 12.82 20.14
C ALA A 427 18.83 11.29 20.22
N ARG A 428 18.14 10.76 21.24
CA ARG A 428 17.82 9.32 21.33
C ARG A 428 16.88 8.88 20.22
N ILE A 429 15.86 9.66 19.90
CA ILE A 429 14.94 9.40 18.77
C ILE A 429 15.72 9.39 17.45
N ALA A 430 16.54 10.43 17.20
CA ALA A 430 17.37 10.51 16.01
C ALA A 430 18.31 9.30 15.87
N LYS A 431 18.95 8.88 16.97
CA LYS A 431 19.83 7.72 16.95
C LYS A 431 19.08 6.43 16.65
N ARG A 432 17.86 6.25 17.19
CA ARG A 432 17.03 5.09 16.84
C ARG A 432 16.61 5.08 15.39
N ILE A 433 16.22 6.23 14.82
CA ILE A 433 15.93 6.33 13.38
C ILE A 433 17.17 5.97 12.55
N GLU A 434 18.35 6.43 12.96
CA GLU A 434 19.60 6.09 12.30
C GLU A 434 19.88 4.58 12.31
N THR A 435 19.74 3.91 13.46
CA THR A 435 20.14 2.50 13.62
C THR A 435 19.07 1.51 13.18
N GLU A 436 17.82 1.70 13.59
CA GLU A 436 16.73 0.73 13.37
C GLU A 436 16.06 0.91 11.99
N TYR A 437 16.15 2.10 11.41
CA TYR A 437 15.60 2.43 10.08
C TYR A 437 16.69 2.66 9.03
N ALA A 438 17.90 2.14 9.27
CA ALA A 438 19.05 2.21 8.36
C ALA A 438 19.31 3.62 7.80
N GLY A 439 19.19 4.65 8.65
CA GLY A 439 19.45 6.03 8.27
C GLY A 439 18.36 6.69 7.40
N ARG A 440 17.20 6.06 7.19
CA ARG A 440 16.10 6.56 6.34
C ARG A 440 15.26 7.67 6.97
N SER A 441 15.93 8.58 7.67
CA SER A 441 15.31 9.78 8.25
C SER A 441 14.59 10.65 7.20
N TRP A 442 14.97 10.55 5.93
CA TRP A 442 14.32 11.26 4.83
C TRP A 442 12.83 10.95 4.65
N ILE A 443 12.32 9.84 5.17
CA ILE A 443 10.88 9.55 5.12
C ILE A 443 10.08 10.62 5.86
N LEU A 444 10.69 11.30 6.84
CA LEU A 444 10.06 12.43 7.52
C LEU A 444 9.76 13.61 6.58
N LEU A 445 10.32 13.67 5.36
CA LEU A 445 10.02 14.69 4.35
C LEU A 445 8.55 14.66 3.89
N PHE A 446 7.84 13.54 4.05
CA PHE A 446 6.40 13.46 3.77
C PHE A 446 5.54 14.18 4.82
N LEU A 447 6.13 14.56 5.96
CA LEU A 447 5.46 15.35 6.99
C LEU A 447 5.86 16.82 6.83
N LYS A 448 4.90 17.74 6.97
CA LYS A 448 5.18 19.18 6.98
C LYS A 448 6.15 19.53 8.11
N GLY A 449 7.16 20.34 7.79
CA GLY A 449 8.27 20.66 8.71
C GLY A 449 9.39 19.61 8.72
N GLY A 450 9.19 18.46 8.08
CA GLY A 450 10.18 17.40 7.94
C GLY A 450 11.46 17.86 7.26
N GLY A 451 11.36 18.75 6.27
CA GLY A 451 12.53 19.29 5.55
C GLY A 451 13.60 19.90 6.45
N ASP A 452 13.20 20.72 7.42
CA ASP A 452 14.13 21.34 8.37
C ASP A 452 14.72 20.33 9.34
N VAL A 453 13.90 19.40 9.84
CA VAL A 453 14.33 18.35 10.76
C VAL A 453 15.35 17.43 10.09
N VAL A 454 15.03 16.90 8.91
CA VAL A 454 15.92 15.97 8.18
C VAL A 454 17.23 16.67 7.84
N LEU A 455 17.20 17.92 7.37
CA LEU A 455 18.41 18.67 7.08
C LEU A 455 19.26 18.90 8.34
N ASP A 456 18.65 19.30 9.46
CA ASP A 456 19.37 19.51 10.71
C ASP A 456 19.99 18.22 11.27
N LEU A 457 19.25 17.11 11.24
CA LEU A 457 19.77 15.78 11.61
C LEU A 457 20.94 15.36 10.70
N THR A 458 20.81 15.59 9.40
CA THR A 458 21.82 15.26 8.38
C THR A 458 23.10 16.08 8.56
N LEU A 459 22.99 17.36 8.93
CA LEU A 459 24.15 18.22 9.17
C LEU A 459 24.88 17.88 10.48
N ARG A 460 24.17 17.34 11.47
CA ARG A 460 24.74 16.89 12.77
C ARG A 460 25.26 15.46 12.75
N ALA A 461 24.87 14.66 11.76
CA ALA A 461 25.28 13.27 11.63
C ALA A 461 26.81 13.12 11.49
N PRO A 462 27.42 12.04 12.04
CA PRO A 462 28.82 11.71 11.80
C PRO A 462 29.16 11.66 10.31
N ARG A 463 30.40 11.99 9.95
CA ARG A 463 30.82 12.07 8.55
C ARG A 463 30.76 10.72 7.83
N ASP A 464 31.01 9.64 8.56
CA ASP A 464 31.02 8.24 8.11
C ASP A 464 29.61 7.59 8.11
N ASN A 465 28.57 8.33 8.47
CA ASN A 465 27.21 7.82 8.50
C ASN A 465 26.61 7.73 7.09
N TRP A 466 26.39 6.51 6.59
CA TRP A 466 25.74 6.27 5.29
C TRP A 466 24.34 6.91 5.18
N GLY A 467 23.58 6.96 6.29
CA GLY A 467 22.29 7.63 6.36
C GLY A 467 22.36 9.11 6.00
N ARG A 468 23.51 9.75 6.19
CA ARG A 468 23.74 11.15 5.80
C ARG A 468 23.71 11.34 4.29
N VAL A 469 24.37 10.46 3.53
CA VAL A 469 24.42 10.51 2.06
C VAL A 469 23.00 10.31 1.50
N ASN A 470 22.31 9.29 2.01
CA ASN A 470 20.95 8.94 1.60
C ASN A 470 19.96 10.09 1.90
N ALA A 471 20.05 10.70 3.09
CA ALA A 471 19.23 11.84 3.46
C ALA A 471 19.52 13.10 2.63
N LEU A 472 20.79 13.37 2.31
CA LEU A 472 21.15 14.48 1.39
C LEU A 472 20.60 14.26 -0.01
N GLY A 473 20.68 13.03 -0.54
CA GLY A 473 20.07 12.68 -1.84
C GLY A 473 18.57 12.97 -1.85
N ALA A 474 17.85 12.51 -0.83
CA ALA A 474 16.42 12.77 -0.67
C ALA A 474 16.09 14.28 -0.54
N LEU A 475 16.88 15.03 0.24
CA LEU A 475 16.73 16.47 0.41
C LEU A 475 17.00 17.27 -0.88
N VAL A 476 17.86 16.76 -1.77
CA VAL A 476 18.10 17.34 -3.10
C VAL A 476 16.88 17.13 -4.02
N LEU A 477 16.26 15.94 -3.96
CA LEU A 477 15.07 15.63 -4.74
C LEU A 477 13.86 16.47 -4.28
N PHE A 478 13.71 16.65 -2.97
CA PHE A 478 12.59 17.36 -2.37
C PHE A 478 12.65 18.88 -2.65
N PRO A 479 11.67 19.47 -3.38
CA PRO A 479 11.77 20.85 -3.88
C PRO A 479 12.01 21.92 -2.80
N GLU A 480 11.37 21.78 -1.64
CA GLU A 480 11.46 22.79 -0.56
C GLU A 480 12.85 22.88 0.07
N THR A 481 13.62 21.80 0.03
CA THR A 481 14.96 21.73 0.64
C THR A 481 16.10 21.75 -0.37
N ARG A 482 15.80 21.57 -1.66
CA ARG A 482 16.78 21.36 -2.74
C ARG A 482 17.95 22.33 -2.70
N ALA A 483 17.70 23.64 -2.69
CA ALA A 483 18.77 24.64 -2.74
C ALA A 483 19.73 24.55 -1.53
N ARG A 484 19.19 24.36 -0.32
CA ARG A 484 19.98 24.19 0.91
C ARG A 484 20.74 22.87 0.92
N ALA A 485 20.11 21.81 0.41
CA ALA A 485 20.70 20.48 0.30
C ALA A 485 21.87 20.46 -0.68
N ILE A 486 21.74 21.10 -1.85
CA ILE A 486 22.83 21.24 -2.82
C ILE A 486 24.00 22.03 -2.21
N GLU A 487 23.74 23.12 -1.50
CA GLU A 487 24.78 23.89 -0.80
C GLU A 487 25.47 23.06 0.29
N ALA A 488 24.72 22.24 1.05
CA ALA A 488 25.29 21.32 2.03
C ALA A 488 26.15 20.23 1.38
N SER A 489 25.68 19.64 0.29
CA SER A 489 26.39 18.62 -0.49
C SER A 489 27.68 19.19 -1.09
N ALA A 490 27.66 20.39 -1.66
CA ALA A 490 28.83 21.04 -2.26
C ALA A 490 29.99 21.30 -1.27
N ARG A 491 29.73 21.22 0.05
CA ARG A 491 30.73 21.40 1.12
C ARG A 491 31.34 20.08 1.62
N LEU A 492 30.85 18.94 1.13
CA LEU A 492 31.38 17.64 1.49
C LEU A 492 32.75 17.38 0.84
N PRO A 493 33.55 16.42 1.33
CA PRO A 493 34.63 15.84 0.54
C PRO A 493 34.14 15.34 -0.81
N LEU A 494 34.94 15.47 -1.87
CA LEU A 494 34.53 15.14 -3.25
C LEU A 494 33.97 13.71 -3.40
N ARG A 495 34.54 12.75 -2.67
CA ARG A 495 34.05 11.38 -2.67
C ARG A 495 32.61 11.27 -2.15
N ASP A 496 32.31 11.92 -1.04
CA ASP A 496 30.96 11.95 -0.46
C ASP A 496 30.00 12.75 -1.36
N GLN A 497 30.49 13.77 -2.07
CA GLN A 497 29.70 14.47 -3.10
C GLN A 497 29.25 13.48 -4.18
N VAL A 498 30.17 12.65 -4.69
CA VAL A 498 29.87 11.62 -5.68
C VAL A 498 28.91 10.56 -5.14
N ASP A 499 29.04 10.17 -3.87
CA ASP A 499 28.09 9.24 -3.25
C ASP A 499 26.68 9.87 -3.12
N VAL A 500 26.55 11.18 -2.85
CA VAL A 500 25.24 11.88 -2.91
C VAL A 500 24.70 11.92 -4.33
N MET A 501 25.54 12.20 -5.33
CA MET A 501 25.14 12.18 -6.74
C MET A 501 24.62 10.80 -7.17
N HIS A 502 25.23 9.73 -6.66
CA HIS A 502 24.76 8.36 -6.84
C HIS A 502 23.37 8.15 -6.27
N GLU A 503 23.11 8.54 -5.02
CA GLU A 503 21.76 8.41 -4.44
C GLU A 503 20.69 9.20 -5.22
N VAL A 504 21.01 10.41 -5.69
CA VAL A 504 20.11 11.20 -6.56
C VAL A 504 19.86 10.47 -7.89
N PHE A 505 20.90 9.90 -8.51
CA PHE A 505 20.78 9.13 -9.76
C PHE A 505 19.91 7.88 -9.58
N HIS A 506 20.13 7.10 -8.51
CA HIS A 506 19.39 5.87 -8.25
C HIS A 506 17.97 6.08 -7.73
N ALA A 507 17.58 7.31 -7.39
CA ALA A 507 16.26 7.57 -6.82
C ALA A 507 15.11 7.05 -7.70
N HIS A 508 15.26 7.12 -9.02
CA HIS A 508 14.26 6.71 -10.02
C HIS A 508 14.50 5.34 -10.66
N ASP A 509 15.55 4.62 -10.29
CA ASP A 509 16.00 3.41 -11.01
C ASP A 509 14.94 2.31 -11.14
N HIS A 510 14.02 2.23 -10.17
CA HIS A 510 12.94 1.24 -10.14
C HIS A 510 11.71 1.63 -10.97
N LEU A 511 11.70 2.82 -11.57
CA LEU A 511 10.59 3.34 -12.39
C LEU A 511 10.84 3.22 -13.90
N ARG A 512 11.80 2.38 -14.31
CA ARG A 512 12.08 2.11 -15.72
C ARG A 512 10.85 1.50 -16.44
N PRO A 513 10.62 1.83 -17.72
CA PRO A 513 11.47 2.64 -18.60
C PRO A 513 11.23 4.16 -18.50
N TRP A 514 10.36 4.62 -17.60
CA TRP A 514 9.93 6.03 -17.52
C TRP A 514 10.89 6.94 -16.76
N ALA A 515 11.86 6.36 -16.07
CA ALA A 515 12.90 7.11 -15.37
C ALA A 515 13.81 7.80 -16.40
N THR A 516 13.66 9.12 -16.53
CA THR A 516 14.77 9.96 -16.97
C THR A 516 15.59 10.28 -15.73
N ASN A 517 16.91 10.09 -15.80
CA ASN A 517 17.81 10.42 -14.70
C ASN A 517 17.59 11.90 -14.32
N PHE A 518 17.33 12.16 -13.03
CA PHE A 518 17.06 13.50 -12.51
C PHE A 518 18.11 14.51 -13.00
N ASP A 519 17.70 15.72 -13.39
CA ASP A 519 18.64 16.79 -13.75
C ASP A 519 18.68 17.83 -12.65
N LEU A 520 19.88 18.25 -12.26
CA LEU A 520 20.06 19.27 -11.25
C LEU A 520 20.05 20.65 -11.89
N GLU A 521 19.01 21.41 -11.60
CA GLU A 521 18.97 22.83 -11.89
C GLU A 521 19.90 23.60 -10.95
N THR A 522 20.53 24.63 -11.50
CA THR A 522 21.35 25.54 -10.71
C THR A 522 20.45 26.53 -9.94
N PRO A 523 20.54 26.59 -8.60
CA PRO A 523 19.80 27.58 -7.83
C PRO A 523 20.16 29.02 -8.25
N PRO A 524 19.21 29.97 -8.21
CA PRO A 524 19.53 31.37 -8.45
C PRO A 524 20.55 31.86 -7.41
N ASN A 525 21.55 32.63 -7.84
CA ASN A 525 22.64 33.13 -6.99
C ASN A 525 23.49 32.02 -6.32
N ALA A 526 23.60 30.86 -6.96
CA ALA A 526 24.44 29.75 -6.50
C ALA A 526 25.91 30.17 -6.27
N SER A 527 26.50 29.66 -5.18
CA SER A 527 27.92 29.78 -4.91
C SER A 527 28.76 29.05 -5.98
N GLU A 528 30.03 29.42 -6.15
CA GLU A 528 30.91 28.71 -7.11
C GLU A 528 31.06 27.22 -6.77
N ALA A 529 30.99 26.86 -5.48
CA ALA A 529 30.99 25.47 -5.04
C ALA A 529 29.75 24.72 -5.56
N VAL A 530 28.56 25.33 -5.47
CA VAL A 530 27.31 24.77 -6.01
C VAL A 530 27.36 24.68 -7.53
N LEU A 531 27.82 25.72 -8.22
CA LEU A 531 27.98 25.70 -9.67
C LEU A 531 28.90 24.54 -10.11
N ARG A 532 29.99 24.31 -9.39
CA ARG A 532 30.90 23.19 -9.64
C ARG A 532 30.26 21.83 -9.35
N PHE A 533 29.53 21.69 -8.24
CA PHE A 533 28.79 20.47 -7.92
C PHE A 533 27.78 20.10 -9.01
N VAL A 534 26.99 21.07 -9.49
CA VAL A 534 26.00 20.83 -10.57
C VAL A 534 26.70 20.46 -11.89
N ARG A 535 27.81 21.11 -12.24
CA ARG A 535 28.62 20.72 -13.41
C ARG A 535 29.17 19.29 -13.26
N ALA A 536 29.70 18.95 -12.09
CA ALA A 536 30.19 17.62 -11.78
C ALA A 536 29.09 16.57 -11.84
N TYR A 537 27.87 16.87 -11.37
CA TYR A 537 26.74 15.96 -11.46
C TYR A 537 26.40 15.58 -12.91
N ARG A 538 26.48 16.54 -13.85
CA ARG A 538 26.23 16.25 -15.27
C ARG A 538 27.23 15.26 -15.87
N VAL A 539 28.51 15.39 -15.50
CA VAL A 539 29.58 14.44 -15.90
C VAL A 539 29.37 13.09 -15.21
N PHE A 540 29.12 13.11 -13.90
CA PHE A 540 28.82 11.90 -13.12
C PHE A 540 27.63 11.13 -13.71
N ARG A 541 26.55 11.81 -14.11
CA ARG A 541 25.37 11.19 -14.72
C ARG A 541 25.75 10.38 -15.97
N GLY A 542 26.68 10.88 -16.78
CA GLY A 542 27.23 10.16 -17.93
C GLY A 542 27.99 8.89 -17.54
N VAL A 543 28.82 8.96 -16.48
CA VAL A 543 29.54 7.80 -15.93
C VAL A 543 28.57 6.75 -15.37
N ALA A 544 27.64 7.18 -14.52
CA ALA A 544 26.64 6.32 -13.90
C ALA A 544 25.74 5.66 -14.95
N PHE A 545 25.30 6.42 -15.97
CA PHE A 545 24.55 5.89 -17.10
C PHE A 545 25.31 4.76 -17.81
N ARG A 546 26.57 5.00 -18.19
CA ARG A 546 27.39 4.00 -18.90
C ARG A 546 27.65 2.74 -18.07
N LEU A 547 27.78 2.89 -16.75
CA LEU A 547 27.98 1.78 -15.82
C LEU A 547 26.71 0.95 -15.60
N TRP A 548 25.59 1.60 -15.25
CA TRP A 548 24.38 0.92 -14.78
C TRP A 548 23.34 0.66 -15.88
N GLU A 549 23.26 1.54 -16.87
CA GLU A 549 22.20 1.50 -17.90
C GLU A 549 22.73 1.07 -19.26
N GLY A 550 23.77 1.74 -19.75
CA GLY A 550 24.36 1.49 -21.05
C GLY A 550 25.31 0.29 -21.11
N GLN A 551 25.78 -0.19 -19.95
CA GLN A 551 26.74 -1.30 -19.80
C GLN A 551 27.91 -1.24 -20.79
N ARG A 552 28.50 -0.05 -20.92
CA ARG A 552 29.65 0.19 -21.82
C ARG A 552 30.92 -0.42 -21.26
N GLU A 553 31.91 -0.62 -22.13
CA GLU A 553 33.22 -1.08 -21.70
C GLU A 553 33.87 -0.10 -20.72
N ALA A 554 34.64 -0.61 -19.75
CA ALA A 554 35.26 0.21 -18.72
C ALA A 554 36.22 1.25 -19.31
N GLY A 555 37.02 0.87 -20.31
CA GLY A 555 37.92 1.78 -21.02
C GLY A 555 37.19 2.92 -21.73
N GLU A 556 36.10 2.62 -22.45
CA GLU A 556 35.24 3.62 -23.10
C GLU A 556 34.66 4.59 -22.07
N THR A 557 34.16 4.07 -20.95
CA THR A 557 33.56 4.87 -19.87
C THR A 557 34.57 5.83 -19.24
N LEU A 558 35.79 5.35 -18.95
CA LEU A 558 36.86 6.14 -18.33
C LEU A 558 37.45 7.18 -19.30
N ALA A 559 37.58 6.84 -20.59
CA ALA A 559 37.99 7.80 -21.62
C ALA A 559 36.96 8.94 -21.75
N ALA A 560 35.67 8.59 -21.84
CA ALA A 560 34.59 9.58 -21.89
C ALA A 560 34.55 10.47 -20.64
N LEU A 561 34.75 9.88 -19.44
CA LEU A 561 34.87 10.66 -18.19
C LEU A 561 35.98 11.72 -18.30
N SER A 562 37.17 11.35 -18.77
CA SER A 562 38.30 12.29 -18.87
C SER A 562 38.01 13.45 -19.83
N GLU A 563 37.36 13.17 -20.96
CA GLU A 563 36.96 14.18 -21.94
C GLU A 563 35.86 15.10 -21.40
N GLU A 564 34.80 14.52 -20.83
CA GLU A 564 33.65 15.24 -20.27
C GLU A 564 34.04 16.10 -19.07
N ALA A 565 34.88 15.59 -18.17
CA ALA A 565 35.40 16.34 -17.03
C ALA A 565 36.20 17.58 -17.49
N ARG A 566 37.06 17.41 -18.50
CA ARG A 566 37.83 18.52 -19.09
C ARG A 566 36.91 19.55 -19.76
N ALA A 567 35.94 19.09 -20.55
CA ALA A 567 34.97 19.96 -21.22
C ALA A 567 34.11 20.76 -20.21
N ALA A 568 33.80 20.16 -19.06
CA ALA A 568 33.07 20.81 -17.96
C ALA A 568 33.94 21.71 -17.06
N GLY A 569 35.26 21.78 -17.31
CA GLY A 569 36.20 22.56 -16.51
C GLY A 569 36.42 22.01 -15.10
N LEU A 570 36.28 20.69 -14.91
CA LEU A 570 36.55 20.00 -13.65
C LEU A 570 38.05 19.69 -13.55
N ASP A 571 38.59 19.80 -12.33
CA ASP A 571 39.99 19.49 -12.06
C ASP A 571 40.22 17.96 -11.93
N ARG A 572 41.50 17.59 -11.78
CA ARG A 572 41.90 16.18 -11.63
C ARG A 572 41.34 15.53 -10.37
N ALA A 573 41.05 16.29 -9.32
CA ALA A 573 40.50 15.75 -8.08
C ALA A 573 39.05 15.25 -8.29
N TRP A 574 38.26 15.97 -9.09
CA TRP A 574 36.92 15.51 -9.51
C TRP A 574 36.95 14.25 -10.36
N GLU A 575 37.82 14.22 -11.38
CA GLU A 575 38.02 13.04 -12.22
C GLU A 575 38.46 11.85 -11.36
N ALA A 576 39.38 12.05 -10.41
CA ALA A 576 39.84 11.03 -9.47
C ALA A 576 38.70 10.48 -8.58
N ALA A 577 37.83 11.35 -8.05
CA ALA A 577 36.68 10.91 -7.26
C ALA A 577 35.69 10.05 -8.08
N MET A 578 35.47 10.40 -9.35
CA MET A 578 34.60 9.63 -10.25
C MET A 578 35.25 8.31 -10.71
N ILE A 579 36.59 8.28 -10.89
CA ILE A 579 37.34 7.03 -11.12
C ILE A 579 37.20 6.09 -9.93
N ASP A 580 37.37 6.58 -8.69
CA ASP A 580 37.19 5.76 -7.48
C ASP A 580 35.77 5.20 -7.38
N TYR A 581 34.77 6.03 -7.66
CA TYR A 581 33.37 5.58 -7.74
C TYR A 581 33.17 4.48 -8.78
N HIS A 582 33.65 4.69 -10.02
CA HIS A 582 33.50 3.69 -11.08
C HIS A 582 34.19 2.37 -10.69
N ALA A 583 35.42 2.44 -10.17
CA ALA A 583 36.21 1.30 -9.74
C ALA A 583 35.50 0.47 -8.65
N ARG A 584 35.02 1.13 -7.59
CA ARG A 584 34.30 0.49 -6.47
C ARG A 584 33.13 -0.38 -6.94
N ASN A 585 32.42 0.08 -7.97
CA ASN A 585 31.22 -0.59 -8.46
C ASN A 585 31.54 -1.61 -9.56
N VAL A 586 32.37 -1.26 -10.56
CA VAL A 586 32.64 -2.13 -11.71
C VAL A 586 33.45 -3.38 -11.33
N LEU A 587 34.37 -3.28 -10.37
CA LEU A 587 35.15 -4.43 -9.90
C LEU A 587 34.25 -5.51 -9.29
N GLY A 588 33.25 -5.11 -8.50
CA GLY A 588 32.25 -6.02 -7.93
C GLY A 588 31.40 -6.70 -9.00
N LEU A 589 30.94 -5.94 -9.99
CA LEU A 589 30.12 -6.45 -11.10
C LEU A 589 30.86 -7.48 -11.98
N TYR A 590 32.18 -7.34 -12.10
CA TYR A 590 33.01 -8.17 -12.96
C TYR A 590 33.83 -9.24 -12.22
N ALA A 591 33.73 -9.32 -10.88
CA ALA A 591 34.43 -10.32 -10.06
C ALA A 591 34.01 -11.78 -10.32
N GLN A 592 32.99 -12.02 -11.14
CA GLN A 592 32.59 -13.38 -11.54
C GLN A 592 32.62 -13.57 -13.06
N ARG A 593 33.18 -12.60 -13.81
CA ARG A 593 33.18 -12.58 -15.28
C ARG A 593 34.58 -12.84 -15.81
N SER A 594 34.68 -13.57 -16.93
CA SER A 594 35.96 -13.85 -17.59
C SER A 594 36.68 -12.59 -18.08
N SER A 595 35.94 -11.52 -18.38
CA SER A 595 36.48 -10.21 -18.77
C SER A 595 36.91 -9.33 -17.58
N GLY A 596 36.90 -9.84 -16.35
CA GLY A 596 37.22 -9.05 -15.17
C GLY A 596 38.62 -8.41 -15.20
N PHE A 597 39.60 -9.04 -15.82
CA PHE A 597 40.96 -8.50 -15.88
C PHE A 597 41.11 -7.36 -16.90
N GLU A 598 40.27 -7.30 -17.94
CA GLU A 598 40.23 -6.17 -18.87
C GLU A 598 39.77 -4.89 -18.15
N VAL A 599 38.84 -5.03 -17.20
CA VAL A 599 38.38 -3.94 -16.33
C VAL A 599 39.51 -3.45 -15.41
N VAL A 600 40.28 -4.38 -14.83
CA VAL A 600 41.45 -4.04 -13.99
C VAL A 600 42.47 -3.24 -14.80
N ALA A 601 42.81 -3.70 -16.01
CA ALA A 601 43.75 -3.00 -16.89
C ALA A 601 43.30 -1.56 -17.22
N ALA A 602 42.01 -1.38 -17.58
CA ALA A 602 41.45 -0.06 -17.86
C ALA A 602 41.51 0.88 -16.64
N LEU A 603 41.25 0.36 -15.44
CA LEU A 603 41.35 1.13 -14.19
C LEU A 603 42.81 1.47 -13.82
N VAL A 604 43.75 0.57 -14.08
CA VAL A 604 45.18 0.82 -13.88
C VAL A 604 45.64 1.96 -14.79
N ASP A 605 45.25 1.94 -16.07
CA ASP A 605 45.61 3.01 -17.00
C ASP A 605 44.96 4.35 -16.62
N ALA A 606 43.69 4.35 -16.22
CA ALA A 606 43.01 5.57 -15.76
C ALA A 606 43.65 6.16 -14.48
N THR A 607 44.02 5.31 -13.51
CA THR A 607 44.66 5.75 -12.26
C THR A 607 46.12 6.18 -12.43
N ARG A 608 46.81 5.73 -13.49
CA ARG A 608 48.11 6.26 -13.93
C ARG A 608 47.96 7.61 -14.63
N GLY A 609 46.91 7.77 -15.44
CA GLY A 609 46.62 9.01 -16.18
C GLY A 609 46.17 10.19 -15.31
N ASN A 610 45.77 9.93 -14.07
CA ASN A 610 45.40 10.95 -13.09
C ASN A 610 46.28 10.80 -11.84
N PRO A 611 47.21 11.74 -11.53
CA PRO A 611 48.17 11.61 -10.44
C PRO A 611 47.62 12.03 -9.07
N ASP A 612 46.33 12.28 -8.92
CA ASP A 612 45.77 12.75 -7.64
C ASP A 612 46.04 11.72 -6.51
N PRO A 613 46.50 12.17 -5.31
CA PRO A 613 46.78 11.28 -4.18
C PRO A 613 45.54 10.55 -3.66
N SER A 614 44.32 11.04 -3.91
CA SER A 614 43.09 10.37 -3.46
C SER A 614 42.90 8.98 -4.07
N LEU A 615 43.59 8.68 -5.18
CA LEU A 615 43.59 7.38 -5.85
C LEU A 615 44.62 6.40 -5.29
N ASP A 616 45.51 6.79 -4.37
CA ASP A 616 46.53 5.88 -3.82
C ASP A 616 45.97 4.60 -3.21
N PRO A 617 44.85 4.62 -2.45
CA PRO A 617 44.24 3.39 -1.96
C PRO A 617 43.77 2.49 -3.10
N LEU A 618 43.18 3.05 -4.15
CA LEU A 618 42.75 2.28 -5.33
C LEU A 618 43.95 1.72 -6.11
N ARG A 619 45.03 2.48 -6.27
CA ARG A 619 46.27 2.00 -6.92
C ARG A 619 46.84 0.79 -6.18
N LYS A 620 46.85 0.81 -4.84
CA LYS A 620 47.27 -0.35 -4.01
C LYS A 620 46.37 -1.56 -4.22
N GLN A 621 45.05 -1.35 -4.28
CA GLN A 621 44.07 -2.41 -4.54
C GLN A 621 44.26 -3.05 -5.91
N LEU A 622 44.40 -2.22 -6.96
CA LEU A 622 44.61 -2.68 -8.32
C LEU A 622 45.94 -3.43 -8.45
N ALA A 623 47.02 -2.92 -7.85
CA ALA A 623 48.32 -3.59 -7.84
C ALA A 623 48.27 -4.97 -7.14
N TYR A 624 47.48 -5.10 -6.07
CA TYR A 624 47.25 -6.39 -5.41
C TYR A 624 46.49 -7.35 -6.33
N ILE A 625 45.41 -6.90 -6.96
CA ILE A 625 44.63 -7.71 -7.91
C ILE A 625 45.48 -8.13 -9.12
N GLU A 626 46.32 -7.23 -9.65
CA GLU A 626 47.29 -7.55 -10.72
C GLU A 626 48.29 -8.61 -10.28
N ALA A 627 48.82 -8.52 -9.06
CA ALA A 627 49.78 -9.47 -8.51
C ALA A 627 49.17 -10.87 -8.29
N GLU A 628 47.91 -10.94 -7.89
CA GLU A 628 47.15 -12.20 -7.77
C GLU A 628 46.75 -12.77 -9.14
N GLY A 629 46.80 -11.97 -10.21
CA GLY A 629 46.54 -12.40 -11.59
C GLY A 629 45.09 -12.79 -11.87
N ARG A 630 44.16 -12.44 -10.99
CA ARG A 630 42.73 -12.77 -11.11
C ARG A 630 41.86 -11.75 -10.37
N LEU A 631 40.65 -11.52 -10.89
CA LEU A 631 39.61 -10.76 -10.19
C LEU A 631 38.48 -11.72 -9.81
N ASP A 632 38.48 -12.16 -8.55
CA ASP A 632 37.37 -12.92 -7.96
C ASP A 632 36.89 -12.30 -6.64
N ALA A 633 35.76 -12.79 -6.11
CA ALA A 633 35.17 -12.24 -4.88
C ALA A 633 36.12 -12.24 -3.68
N ARG A 634 37.00 -13.25 -3.58
CA ARG A 634 37.99 -13.34 -2.50
C ARG A 634 39.09 -12.30 -2.68
N THR A 635 39.67 -12.25 -3.88
CA THR A 635 40.75 -11.31 -4.23
C THR A 635 40.27 -9.86 -4.07
N LEU A 636 39.04 -9.57 -4.48
CA LEU A 636 38.42 -8.26 -4.29
C LEU A 636 38.20 -7.91 -2.80
N ALA A 637 37.72 -8.87 -2.00
CA ALA A 637 37.55 -8.67 -0.56
C ALA A 637 38.89 -8.42 0.16
N ASP A 638 39.93 -9.16 -0.21
CA ASP A 638 41.28 -8.98 0.33
C ASP A 638 41.88 -7.63 -0.09
N ALA A 639 41.70 -7.22 -1.35
CA ALA A 639 42.07 -5.89 -1.83
C ALA A 639 41.36 -4.77 -1.03
N PHE A 640 40.05 -4.88 -0.81
CA PHE A 640 39.29 -3.86 -0.07
C PHE A 640 39.70 -3.71 1.41
N ARG A 641 40.33 -4.73 2.01
CA ARG A 641 40.90 -4.64 3.37
C ARG A 641 42.19 -3.82 3.44
N MET A 642 42.83 -3.55 2.31
CA MET A 642 44.09 -2.77 2.24
C MET A 642 43.87 -1.25 2.27
N ARG A 643 42.63 -0.79 2.49
CA ARG A 643 42.19 0.59 2.32
C ARG A 643 42.44 1.47 3.54
#